data_AF-A0A958HRX8-F1
#
_entry.id   AF-A0A958HRX8-F1
#
_cell.length_a   1.000
_cell.length_b   1.000
_cell.length_c   1.000
_cell.angle_alpha   90.00
_cell.angle_beta   90.00
_cell.angle_gamma   90.00
#
_symmetry.space_group_name_H-M   'P 1'
#
loop_
_entity.id
_entity.type
_entity.pdbx_description
1 polymer ?
#
loop_
_entity_poly.entity_id
_entity_poly.type
_entity_poly.pdbx_seq_one_letter_code
_entity_poly.pdbx_strand_id
1 'polypeptide(L)'
;MKRFLLIAALLLAVVLLVACSQETNPPAPQPEAAQVECPECEVCAEAVACPEPEVCPEAEACPEPVVAVVPFEEQWVGSPHNDITAEAFNHWNEDDPAQIPEACAKCHSSSGYLDFLGADGSEAGVVNSPHDIGGTVECAACHNDVTVHKTSVTFPSGIEITNIGDESRCMECHQGRESKVSVDAAIEEVGLTDSPDEVSADLGFRNIHYFAAAATQYGAEAEGGYQYDGNSYDIKFYHVDGFNTCNTCHDPHTLEINIESCQTCHTDVNTVEDFEKVRMAGSEADYDGDGNVEEGVVEEIAGVQETLLTAIQAYATEVAGASIAYDPAAYPYFFNDADGNGVVDEGEERYATWTPRLLRAAYNYQVATKDPGKFAHNGKYIIQLMYDSIADLNTAVSEPIDMTAMHRIDPGHFAGSEEAFRHWDEEGEVPASCAKCHSADGLPEFISEGVTTSQPVSNGFKCTTCHANMDDFARIEVTEVTFPSGATVSMESTDSNLCISCHQGRASTNDIEKAVAGLDEDAVPENALRFTNVHYFAAGATKFGDEVQGAYQDPNLAYNGKFNHVPGFDNCTECHNTHELEVKTESCFTCHAGVETVQDIRGPLSTADYDGDGDTTEGIAGEIATYSDKLYAAMQDYAANVIGKPIIYNPNAYPYFFEDTDGNGEINGEEGAYASWTPRLLKAAYNYQYVQKDPGAFAHNGKYVIQFLYDNLASLSQKVDVDMTGMIRPEAPAAQ
;
A
#
# COMPACT_ATOMS: atom_id res chain seq x y z
N MET A 1 30.59 7.42 -36.51
CA MET A 1 32.00 7.29 -36.08
C MET A 1 32.19 6.77 -34.65
N LYS A 2 31.22 6.90 -33.72
CA LYS A 2 31.34 6.32 -32.36
C LYS A 2 31.10 4.79 -32.26
N ARG A 3 30.39 4.17 -33.20
CA ARG A 3 30.17 2.70 -33.24
C ARG A 3 31.40 1.86 -33.69
N PHE A 4 32.44 2.48 -34.26
CA PHE A 4 33.67 1.77 -34.67
C PHE A 4 34.77 1.76 -33.59
N LEU A 5 34.65 2.58 -32.55
CA LEU A 5 35.60 2.62 -31.43
C LEU A 5 35.24 1.62 -30.32
N LEU A 6 33.95 1.31 -30.13
CA LEU A 6 33.50 0.31 -29.15
C LEU A 6 33.77 -1.14 -29.59
N ILE A 7 33.70 -1.44 -30.89
CA ILE A 7 34.02 -2.78 -31.41
C ILE A 7 35.54 -3.06 -31.37
N ALA A 8 36.37 -2.03 -31.48
CA ALA A 8 37.83 -2.15 -31.34
C ALA A 8 38.29 -2.34 -29.88
N ALA A 9 37.53 -1.81 -28.91
CA ALA A 9 37.83 -1.99 -27.49
C ALA A 9 37.41 -3.38 -26.98
N LEU A 10 36.28 -3.92 -27.45
CA LEU A 10 35.85 -5.28 -27.10
C LEU A 10 36.76 -6.39 -27.68
N LEU A 11 37.36 -6.17 -28.84
CA LEU A 11 38.31 -7.13 -29.44
C LEU A 11 39.69 -7.15 -28.77
N LEU A 12 40.03 -6.13 -27.96
CA LEU A 12 41.30 -6.08 -27.23
C LEU A 12 41.22 -6.75 -25.85
N ALA A 13 40.03 -6.82 -25.25
CA ALA A 13 39.82 -7.47 -23.95
C ALA A 13 39.75 -9.00 -24.04
N VAL A 14 39.27 -9.55 -25.17
CA VAL A 14 39.16 -11.01 -25.38
C VAL A 14 40.53 -11.66 -25.68
N VAL A 15 41.54 -10.89 -26.10
CA VAL A 15 42.90 -11.41 -26.36
C VAL A 15 43.74 -11.52 -25.07
N LEU A 16 43.31 -10.94 -23.95
CA LEU A 16 44.05 -10.97 -22.68
C LEU A 16 43.66 -12.10 -21.72
N LEU A 17 42.65 -12.92 -22.03
CA LEU A 17 42.18 -14.01 -21.16
C LEU A 17 42.49 -15.44 -21.65
N VAL A 18 43.20 -15.61 -22.78
CA VAL A 18 43.61 -16.95 -23.30
C VAL A 18 45.13 -17.10 -23.34
N ALA A 19 45.82 -16.68 -22.28
CA ALA A 19 47.26 -16.93 -22.14
C ALA A 19 47.70 -17.01 -20.68
N CYS A 20 47.19 -17.99 -19.92
CA CYS A 20 47.84 -18.47 -18.69
C CYS A 20 47.42 -19.92 -18.39
N SER A 21 47.69 -20.83 -19.33
CA SER A 21 47.78 -22.26 -19.06
C SER A 21 49.21 -22.74 -19.33
N GLN A 22 49.89 -23.12 -18.24
CA GLN A 22 51.03 -24.04 -18.09
C GLN A 22 52.21 -23.97 -19.09
N GLU A 23 53.36 -23.46 -18.62
CA GLU A 23 54.67 -24.09 -18.88
C GLU A 23 55.51 -24.13 -17.60
N THR A 24 56.02 -25.32 -17.31
CA THR A 24 56.94 -25.68 -16.22
C THR A 24 58.33 -25.10 -16.44
N ASN A 25 58.89 -24.39 -15.45
CA ASN A 25 60.31 -24.01 -15.42
C ASN A 25 61.08 -24.77 -14.31
N PRO A 26 62.38 -25.07 -14.54
CA PRO A 26 63.20 -26.01 -13.76
C PRO A 26 63.64 -25.44 -12.40
N PRO A 27 64.07 -26.30 -11.44
CA PRO A 27 64.43 -25.87 -10.10
C PRO A 27 65.77 -25.09 -10.08
N ALA A 28 65.79 -24.03 -9.28
CA ALA A 28 67.00 -23.26 -8.95
C ALA A 28 67.97 -24.08 -8.06
N PRO A 29 69.29 -23.80 -8.11
CA PRO A 29 70.30 -24.59 -7.41
C PRO A 29 70.29 -24.31 -5.90
N GLN A 30 70.41 -25.38 -5.11
CA GLN A 30 70.55 -25.34 -3.67
C GLN A 30 71.90 -24.73 -3.24
N PRO A 31 71.96 -23.98 -2.13
CA PRO A 31 73.23 -23.61 -1.52
C PRO A 31 73.89 -24.85 -0.89
N GLU A 32 75.17 -25.00 -1.19
CA GLU A 32 76.07 -26.05 -0.71
C GLU A 32 76.29 -25.88 0.81
N ALA A 33 75.72 -26.80 1.60
CA ALA A 33 76.00 -26.87 3.03
C ALA A 33 77.34 -27.60 3.25
N ALA A 34 78.28 -26.90 3.86
CA ALA A 34 79.58 -27.44 4.23
C ALA A 34 79.44 -28.65 5.16
N GLN A 35 80.14 -29.74 4.82
CA GLN A 35 80.30 -30.91 5.69
C GLN A 35 81.04 -30.51 6.96
N VAL A 36 80.36 -30.62 8.10
CA VAL A 36 80.99 -30.69 9.42
C VAL A 36 81.00 -32.16 9.82
N GLU A 37 82.17 -32.69 10.16
CA GLU A 37 82.36 -34.07 10.61
C GLU A 37 81.61 -34.33 11.93
N CYS A 38 80.91 -35.48 11.99
CA CYS A 38 80.30 -35.98 13.23
C CYS A 38 81.38 -36.48 14.21
N PRO A 39 81.38 -36.06 15.47
CA PRO A 39 82.16 -36.73 16.50
C PRO A 39 81.54 -38.08 16.88
N GLU A 40 82.40 -39.01 17.31
CA GLU A 40 82.07 -40.37 17.73
C GLU A 40 81.02 -40.41 18.85
N CYS A 41 80.13 -41.40 18.77
CA CYS A 41 79.10 -41.69 19.77
C CYS A 41 79.73 -42.16 21.09
N GLU A 42 79.58 -41.37 22.15
CA GLU A 42 79.82 -41.82 23.52
C GLU A 42 78.55 -42.51 24.06
N VAL A 43 78.74 -43.68 24.65
CA VAL A 43 77.68 -44.58 25.14
C VAL A 43 76.93 -43.92 26.30
N CYS A 44 75.62 -43.69 26.14
CA CYS A 44 74.76 -43.25 27.23
C CYS A 44 74.47 -44.39 28.21
N ALA A 45 74.51 -44.06 29.51
CA ALA A 45 74.28 -44.95 30.64
C ALA A 45 72.82 -45.41 30.77
N GLU A 46 72.64 -46.52 31.48
CA GLU A 46 71.35 -47.18 31.76
C GLU A 46 70.25 -46.22 32.23
N ALA A 47 69.05 -46.41 31.68
CA ALA A 47 67.84 -45.65 31.97
C ALA A 47 67.43 -45.75 33.45
N VAL A 48 67.24 -44.61 34.09
CA VAL A 48 66.57 -44.47 35.39
C VAL A 48 65.08 -44.68 35.19
N ALA A 49 64.48 -45.56 35.98
CA ALA A 49 63.04 -45.83 35.96
C ALA A 49 62.23 -44.57 36.31
N CYS A 50 61.25 -44.24 35.46
CA CYS A 50 60.29 -43.17 35.70
C CYS A 50 59.45 -43.45 36.96
N PRO A 51 59.11 -42.43 37.78
CA PRO A 51 58.13 -42.58 38.84
C PRO A 51 56.75 -42.90 38.24
N GLU A 52 56.00 -43.72 38.98
CA GLU A 52 54.65 -44.17 38.65
C GLU A 52 53.69 -42.97 38.54
N PRO A 53 52.85 -42.88 37.50
CA PRO A 53 51.98 -41.73 37.28
C PRO A 53 50.96 -41.59 38.41
N GLU A 54 50.86 -40.41 39.01
CA GLU A 54 49.73 -40.05 39.87
C GLU A 54 48.44 -40.13 39.04
N VAL A 55 47.48 -40.89 39.55
CA VAL A 55 46.16 -41.05 38.95
C VAL A 55 45.46 -39.70 39.02
N CYS A 56 45.11 -39.13 37.86
CA CYS A 56 44.25 -37.95 37.79
C CYS A 56 42.95 -38.24 38.58
N PRO A 57 42.43 -37.30 39.39
CA PRO A 57 41.12 -37.48 40.00
C PRO A 57 40.11 -37.81 38.90
N GLU A 58 39.26 -38.81 39.14
CA GLU A 58 38.11 -39.12 38.28
C GLU A 58 37.35 -37.82 38.01
N ALA A 59 37.21 -37.45 36.74
CA ALA A 59 36.33 -36.37 36.35
C ALA A 59 34.94 -36.69 36.93
N GLU A 60 34.36 -35.74 37.69
CA GLU A 60 32.98 -35.86 38.13
C GLU A 60 32.13 -36.20 36.91
N ALA A 61 31.31 -37.25 37.02
CA ALA A 61 30.40 -37.62 35.96
C ALA A 61 29.56 -36.39 35.60
N CYS A 62 29.57 -36.00 34.31
CA CYS A 62 28.70 -34.94 33.84
C CYS A 62 27.28 -35.24 34.34
N PRO A 63 26.60 -34.28 34.99
CA PRO A 63 25.25 -34.52 35.49
C PRO A 63 24.39 -35.06 34.34
N GLU A 64 23.66 -36.15 34.60
CA GLU A 64 22.71 -36.66 33.61
C GLU A 64 21.75 -35.50 33.24
N PRO A 65 21.57 -35.21 31.94
CA PRO A 65 20.70 -34.13 31.53
C PRO A 65 19.29 -34.41 32.07
N VAL A 66 18.71 -33.40 32.73
CA VAL A 66 17.38 -33.49 33.37
C VAL A 66 16.28 -33.85 32.36
N VAL A 67 16.54 -33.56 31.08
CA VAL A 67 15.70 -33.93 29.93
C VAL A 67 16.55 -34.74 28.96
N ALA A 68 16.12 -35.97 28.65
CA ALA A 68 16.89 -36.88 27.79
C ALA A 68 16.85 -36.51 26.29
N VAL A 69 15.82 -35.77 25.86
CA VAL A 69 15.64 -35.28 24.48
C VAL A 69 14.91 -33.93 24.54
N VAL A 70 15.53 -32.87 24.04
CA VAL A 70 14.87 -31.58 23.82
C VAL A 70 14.38 -31.56 22.36
N PRO A 71 13.06 -31.45 22.11
CA PRO A 71 12.53 -31.35 20.76
C PRO A 71 13.15 -30.18 19.99
N PHE A 72 13.42 -30.37 18.70
CA PHE A 72 13.96 -29.35 17.79
C PHE A 72 15.34 -28.77 18.17
N GLU A 73 16.03 -29.33 19.17
CA GLU A 73 17.38 -28.89 19.57
C GLU A 73 18.37 -28.93 18.40
N GLU A 74 18.36 -29.99 17.60
CA GLU A 74 19.23 -30.12 16.42
C GLU A 74 18.96 -29.03 15.37
N GLN A 75 17.70 -28.64 15.18
CA GLN A 75 17.33 -27.52 14.31
C GLN A 75 17.83 -26.20 14.88
N TRP A 76 17.63 -25.98 16.19
CA TRP A 76 18.08 -24.76 16.88
C TRP A 76 19.60 -24.60 16.84
N VAL A 77 20.37 -25.69 16.95
CA VAL A 77 21.84 -25.65 16.88
C VAL A 77 22.33 -25.00 15.58
N GLY A 78 21.63 -25.23 14.47
CA GLY A 78 21.94 -24.61 13.17
C GLY A 78 21.25 -23.28 12.90
N SER A 79 20.45 -22.77 13.84
CA SER A 79 19.67 -21.54 13.68
C SER A 79 20.55 -20.29 13.68
N PRO A 80 20.26 -19.27 12.85
CA PRO A 80 20.91 -17.97 12.95
C PRO A 80 20.79 -17.32 14.34
N HIS A 81 19.69 -17.58 15.06
CA HIS A 81 19.50 -17.11 16.43
C HIS A 81 20.45 -17.74 17.46
N ASN A 82 21.08 -18.87 17.09
CA ASN A 82 22.07 -19.57 17.90
C ASN A 82 23.49 -19.46 17.32
N ASP A 83 23.69 -18.65 16.27
CA ASP A 83 25.01 -18.45 15.68
C ASP A 83 25.83 -17.48 16.54
N ILE A 84 26.59 -18.02 17.49
CA ILE A 84 27.52 -17.24 18.32
C ILE A 84 28.59 -16.52 17.50
N THR A 85 28.76 -16.82 16.20
CA THR A 85 29.72 -16.09 15.35
C THR A 85 29.10 -14.85 14.70
N ALA A 86 27.78 -14.73 14.68
CA ALA A 86 27.07 -13.61 14.06
C ALA A 86 27.36 -12.28 14.75
N GLU A 87 27.39 -11.21 13.95
CA GLU A 87 27.62 -9.83 14.42
C GLU A 87 26.65 -9.45 15.55
N ALA A 88 25.40 -9.93 15.46
CA ALA A 88 24.37 -9.69 16.46
C ALA A 88 24.79 -10.15 17.88
N PHE A 89 25.65 -11.15 18.02
CA PHE A 89 26.03 -11.69 19.35
C PHE A 89 27.50 -11.44 19.70
N ASN A 90 28.31 -10.97 18.75
CA ASN A 90 29.75 -10.77 18.93
C ASN A 90 30.22 -9.31 18.96
N HIS A 91 29.36 -8.35 18.63
CA HIS A 91 29.74 -6.94 18.47
C HIS A 91 30.56 -6.40 19.65
N TRP A 92 30.13 -6.69 20.89
CA TRP A 92 30.73 -6.13 22.12
C TRP A 92 31.89 -6.96 22.70
N ASN A 93 32.35 -8.00 22.01
CA ASN A 93 33.39 -8.89 22.55
C ASN A 93 34.75 -8.19 22.76
N GLU A 94 35.03 -7.16 21.97
CA GLU A 94 36.28 -6.39 22.03
C GLU A 94 36.15 -5.10 22.85
N ASP A 95 34.97 -4.80 23.38
CA ASP A 95 34.71 -3.61 24.20
C ASP A 95 35.34 -3.72 25.61
N ASP A 96 35.50 -2.57 26.29
CA ASP A 96 35.99 -2.50 27.68
C ASP A 96 35.03 -1.66 28.56
N PRO A 97 34.23 -2.29 29.44
CA PRO A 97 34.13 -3.74 29.67
C PRO A 97 33.40 -4.47 28.53
N ALA A 98 33.78 -5.72 28.27
CA ALA A 98 33.16 -6.56 27.25
C ALA A 98 31.78 -7.06 27.74
N GLN A 99 30.76 -6.25 27.50
CA GLN A 99 29.39 -6.45 27.97
C GLN A 99 28.40 -5.92 26.94
N ILE A 100 27.24 -6.56 26.86
CA ILE A 100 26.14 -6.08 26.02
C ILE A 100 25.45 -4.92 26.75
N PRO A 101 25.41 -3.70 26.18
CA PRO A 101 24.79 -2.56 26.81
C PRO A 101 23.29 -2.75 27.07
N GLU A 102 22.76 -2.07 28.08
CA GLU A 102 21.34 -2.07 28.47
C GLU A 102 20.39 -1.92 27.27
N ALA A 103 20.66 -0.93 26.40
CA ALA A 103 19.85 -0.61 25.24
C ALA A 103 19.88 -1.68 24.12
N CYS A 104 20.77 -2.66 24.21
CA CYS A 104 20.99 -3.71 23.21
C CYS A 104 20.65 -5.10 23.76
N ALA A 105 20.80 -5.32 25.06
CA ALA A 105 20.72 -6.65 25.66
C ALA A 105 19.37 -7.35 25.46
N LYS A 106 18.26 -6.60 25.36
CA LYS A 106 16.90 -7.14 25.09
C LYS A 106 16.89 -8.14 23.93
N CYS A 107 17.59 -7.86 22.84
CA CYS A 107 17.50 -8.63 21.60
C CYS A 107 18.80 -9.32 21.19
N HIS A 108 19.87 -9.05 21.93
CA HIS A 108 21.20 -9.59 21.65
C HIS A 108 21.68 -10.59 22.73
N SER A 109 20.80 -10.99 23.66
CA SER A 109 21.07 -12.05 24.62
C SER A 109 19.80 -12.64 25.21
N SER A 110 19.83 -13.93 25.56
CA SER A 110 18.72 -14.55 26.30
C SER A 110 18.49 -13.92 27.67
N SER A 111 19.56 -13.60 28.40
CA SER A 111 19.45 -12.99 29.72
C SER A 111 18.84 -11.59 29.63
N GLY A 112 19.20 -10.79 28.64
CA GLY A 112 18.62 -9.47 28.43
C GLY A 112 17.15 -9.51 28.03
N TYR A 113 16.73 -10.51 27.24
CA TYR A 113 15.30 -10.68 26.96
C TYR A 113 14.52 -11.14 28.20
N LEU A 114 15.07 -12.06 28.99
CA LEU A 114 14.45 -12.49 30.25
C LEU A 114 14.33 -11.36 31.27
N ASP A 115 15.33 -10.49 31.36
CA ASP A 115 15.30 -9.25 32.15
C ASP A 115 14.20 -8.32 31.64
N PHE A 116 14.15 -8.04 30.33
CA PHE A 116 13.06 -7.24 29.75
C PHE A 116 11.68 -7.81 30.06
N LEU A 117 11.51 -9.13 30.06
CA LEU A 117 10.25 -9.79 30.39
C LEU A 117 9.93 -9.79 31.90
N GLY A 118 10.90 -9.49 32.76
CA GLY A 118 10.84 -9.73 34.21
C GLY A 118 10.76 -11.22 34.57
N ALA A 119 11.13 -12.10 33.64
CA ALA A 119 11.05 -13.55 33.81
C ALA A 119 12.13 -14.10 34.76
N ASP A 120 13.22 -13.35 34.95
CA ASP A 120 14.28 -13.62 35.93
C ASP A 120 14.00 -12.98 37.32
N GLY A 121 12.87 -12.28 37.44
CA GLY A 121 12.47 -11.55 38.65
C GLY A 121 12.86 -10.07 38.67
N SER A 122 13.41 -9.53 37.58
CA SER A 122 13.66 -8.11 37.40
C SER A 122 12.37 -7.30 37.11
N GLU A 123 12.52 -6.01 36.85
CA GLU A 123 11.41 -5.13 36.48
C GLU A 123 11.02 -5.34 35.01
N ALA A 124 9.80 -5.83 34.77
CA ALA A 124 9.31 -6.06 33.41
C ALA A 124 9.16 -4.76 32.60
N GLY A 125 9.44 -4.84 31.30
CA GLY A 125 9.33 -3.78 30.32
C GLY A 125 10.61 -2.94 30.15
N VAL A 126 11.69 -3.25 30.87
CA VAL A 126 12.94 -2.49 30.83
C VAL A 126 14.14 -3.41 31.08
N VAL A 127 15.29 -3.05 30.51
CA VAL A 127 16.59 -3.66 30.85
C VAL A 127 17.40 -2.61 31.60
N ASN A 128 17.70 -2.87 32.87
CA ASN A 128 18.27 -1.88 33.79
C ASN A 128 19.76 -2.08 34.10
N SER A 129 20.39 -3.09 33.51
CA SER A 129 21.83 -3.32 33.64
C SER A 129 22.42 -3.96 32.37
N PRO A 130 23.72 -3.76 32.10
CA PRO A 130 24.41 -4.49 31.04
C PRO A 130 24.38 -6.00 31.29
N HIS A 131 24.42 -6.78 30.23
CA HIS A 131 24.41 -8.24 30.27
C HIS A 131 25.73 -8.84 29.77
N ASP A 132 26.00 -10.07 30.19
CA ASP A 132 27.22 -10.77 29.82
C ASP A 132 27.23 -11.15 28.33
N ILE A 133 28.41 -11.07 27.71
CA ILE A 133 28.66 -11.55 26.34
C ILE A 133 28.79 -13.09 26.29
N GLY A 134 28.85 -13.65 25.08
CA GLY A 134 29.14 -15.06 24.86
C GLY A 134 27.92 -15.99 24.89
N GLY A 135 26.72 -15.43 24.99
CA GLY A 135 25.45 -16.12 24.81
C GLY A 135 24.73 -15.69 23.53
N THR A 136 23.73 -16.47 23.14
CA THR A 136 22.86 -16.24 21.98
C THR A 136 21.40 -16.20 22.43
N VAL A 137 20.44 -16.30 21.50
CA VAL A 137 19.05 -16.62 21.84
C VAL A 137 18.96 -18.12 22.09
N GLU A 138 18.49 -18.48 23.29
CA GLU A 138 18.35 -19.84 23.80
C GLU A 138 16.87 -20.16 24.01
N CYS A 139 16.56 -21.45 24.22
CA CYS A 139 15.18 -21.94 24.36
C CYS A 139 14.37 -21.15 25.40
N ALA A 140 14.99 -20.80 26.53
CA ALA A 140 14.32 -20.10 27.64
C ALA A 140 13.87 -18.68 27.27
N ALA A 141 14.49 -18.04 26.26
CA ALA A 141 14.06 -16.74 25.76
C ALA A 141 12.61 -16.79 25.27
N CYS A 142 12.25 -17.85 24.54
CA CYS A 142 10.91 -18.02 23.97
C CYS A 142 9.99 -18.95 24.77
N HIS A 143 10.56 -19.87 25.58
CA HIS A 143 9.81 -20.86 26.35
C HIS A 143 9.95 -20.63 27.86
N ASN A 144 9.13 -19.73 28.39
CA ASN A 144 9.03 -19.44 29.82
C ASN A 144 7.60 -19.05 30.22
N ASP A 145 7.37 -18.91 31.52
CA ASP A 145 6.03 -18.68 32.10
C ASP A 145 5.40 -17.35 31.66
N VAL A 146 6.20 -16.37 31.22
CA VAL A 146 5.74 -15.07 30.71
C VAL A 146 5.37 -15.18 29.23
N THR A 147 6.29 -15.70 28.41
CA THR A 147 6.12 -15.71 26.95
C THR A 147 4.97 -16.59 26.49
N VAL A 148 4.63 -17.66 27.20
CA VAL A 148 3.48 -18.52 26.86
C VAL A 148 2.11 -17.83 27.02
N HIS A 149 2.07 -16.69 27.72
CA HIS A 149 0.85 -15.88 27.92
C HIS A 149 0.91 -14.52 27.24
N LYS A 150 2.00 -14.21 26.52
CA LYS A 150 2.19 -12.91 25.87
C LYS A 150 1.34 -12.81 24.61
N THR A 151 0.56 -11.73 24.49
CA THR A 151 -0.36 -11.49 23.37
C THR A 151 -0.34 -10.05 22.86
N SER A 152 0.58 -9.21 23.34
CA SER A 152 0.73 -7.83 22.91
C SER A 152 2.19 -7.40 22.85
N VAL A 153 2.45 -6.36 22.06
CA VAL A 153 3.76 -5.71 21.88
C VAL A 153 3.54 -4.21 21.75
N THR A 154 4.42 -3.42 22.38
CA THR A 154 4.44 -1.96 22.24
C THR A 154 5.57 -1.55 21.30
N PHE A 155 5.20 -0.94 20.18
CA PHE A 155 6.12 -0.46 19.16
C PHE A 155 6.84 0.82 19.61
N PRO A 156 7.97 1.20 18.96
CA PRO A 156 8.66 2.46 19.25
C PRO A 156 7.81 3.73 19.08
N SER A 157 6.69 3.66 18.35
CA SER A 157 5.68 4.73 18.28
C SER A 157 4.92 4.94 19.59
N GLY A 158 4.99 3.99 20.52
CA GLY A 158 4.17 3.93 21.74
C GLY A 158 2.83 3.23 21.54
N ILE A 159 2.50 2.79 20.32
CA ILE A 159 1.29 2.04 20.01
C ILE A 159 1.44 0.60 20.53
N GLU A 160 0.46 0.14 21.31
CA GLU A 160 0.35 -1.25 21.72
C GLU A 160 -0.58 -2.01 20.78
N ILE A 161 -0.05 -3.05 20.14
CA ILE A 161 -0.84 -3.98 19.34
C ILE A 161 -1.14 -5.20 20.20
N THR A 162 -2.41 -5.61 20.24
CA THR A 162 -2.91 -6.70 21.08
C THR A 162 -3.46 -7.84 20.23
N ASN A 163 -3.79 -8.98 20.86
CA ASN A 163 -4.31 -10.18 20.18
C ASN A 163 -3.39 -10.75 19.10
N ILE A 164 -2.08 -10.53 19.23
CA ILE A 164 -1.05 -11.03 18.32
C ILE A 164 -0.94 -12.55 18.47
N GLY A 165 -0.69 -13.02 19.70
CA GLY A 165 -0.47 -14.44 19.97
C GLY A 165 1.02 -14.76 20.02
N ASP A 166 1.40 -15.91 19.45
CA ASP A 166 2.74 -16.50 19.64
C ASP A 166 3.86 -15.68 18.99
N GLU A 167 3.57 -14.97 17.90
CA GLU A 167 4.51 -14.13 17.17
C GLU A 167 4.86 -12.83 17.90
N SER A 168 4.14 -12.50 18.99
CA SER A 168 4.51 -11.39 19.88
C SER A 168 5.96 -11.52 20.38
N ARG A 169 6.46 -12.74 20.53
CA ARG A 169 7.85 -13.01 20.94
C ARG A 169 8.86 -12.57 19.89
N CYS A 170 8.54 -12.75 18.60
CA CYS A 170 9.38 -12.33 17.49
C CYS A 170 9.37 -10.80 17.37
N MET A 171 8.19 -10.21 17.49
CA MET A 171 7.96 -8.78 17.30
C MET A 171 8.67 -7.92 18.34
N GLU A 172 8.89 -8.41 19.57
CA GLU A 172 9.65 -7.66 20.59
C GLU A 172 11.04 -7.21 20.12
N CYS A 173 11.66 -7.97 19.22
CA CYS A 173 12.97 -7.65 18.65
C CYS A 173 12.91 -7.18 17.20
N HIS A 174 11.98 -7.72 16.41
CA HIS A 174 11.84 -7.40 15.00
C HIS A 174 10.88 -6.21 14.73
N GLN A 175 10.65 -5.34 15.71
CA GLN A 175 9.83 -4.12 15.60
C GLN A 175 10.60 -2.84 15.27
N GLY A 176 11.93 -2.92 15.16
CA GLY A 176 12.77 -1.73 15.06
C GLY A 176 12.92 -0.98 16.39
N ARG A 177 13.59 0.18 16.34
CA ARG A 177 13.97 0.98 17.52
C ARG A 177 13.59 2.46 17.46
N GLU A 178 13.15 2.92 16.30
CA GLU A 178 12.75 4.31 16.04
C GLU A 178 11.43 4.27 15.26
N SER A 179 10.71 5.39 15.24
CA SER A 179 9.42 5.55 14.56
C SER A 179 9.27 6.99 14.07
N LYS A 180 8.15 7.32 13.42
CA LYS A 180 7.79 8.72 13.14
C LYS A 180 7.93 9.62 14.38
N VAL A 181 7.46 9.15 15.53
CA VAL A 181 7.45 9.91 16.79
C VAL A 181 8.85 10.38 17.21
N SER A 182 9.88 9.54 17.04
CA SER A 182 11.24 9.91 17.45
C SER A 182 11.97 10.81 16.46
N VAL A 183 11.55 10.81 15.19
CA VAL A 183 11.97 11.80 14.18
C VAL A 183 11.32 13.15 14.49
N ASP A 184 10.01 13.19 14.71
CA ASP A 184 9.29 14.42 15.05
C ASP A 184 9.81 15.04 16.36
N ALA A 185 10.07 14.22 17.38
CA ALA A 185 10.66 14.68 18.63
C ALA A 185 12.05 15.32 18.43
N ALA A 186 12.88 14.78 17.53
CA ALA A 186 14.19 15.36 17.23
C ALA A 186 14.07 16.73 16.54
N ILE A 187 13.09 16.87 15.64
CA ILE A 187 12.80 18.12 14.93
C ILE A 187 12.22 19.18 15.89
N GLU A 188 11.34 18.78 16.79
CA GLU A 188 10.76 19.66 17.80
C GLU A 188 11.82 20.15 18.81
N GLU A 189 12.73 19.27 19.25
CA GLU A 189 13.78 19.60 20.22
C GLU A 189 14.70 20.73 19.72
N VAL A 190 14.98 20.78 18.41
CA VAL A 190 15.76 21.87 17.79
C VAL A 190 14.91 23.07 17.36
N GLY A 191 13.59 23.02 17.53
CA GLY A 191 12.67 24.11 17.25
C GLY A 191 12.42 24.39 15.76
N LEU A 192 12.52 23.37 14.89
CA LEU A 192 12.44 23.53 13.43
C LEU A 192 11.16 22.96 12.80
N THR A 193 10.11 22.70 13.60
CA THR A 193 8.83 22.17 13.11
C THR A 193 8.23 22.98 11.95
N ASP A 194 8.31 24.32 12.03
CA ASP A 194 7.80 25.26 11.01
C ASP A 194 8.88 25.71 10.01
N SER A 195 10.05 25.09 10.01
CA SER A 195 11.20 25.48 9.18
C SER A 195 11.88 24.24 8.59
N PRO A 196 11.19 23.51 7.70
CA PRO A 196 11.59 22.18 7.27
C PRO A 196 12.90 22.14 6.47
N ASP A 197 13.34 23.29 5.96
CA ASP A 197 14.54 23.42 5.13
C ASP A 197 15.71 24.12 5.86
N GLU A 198 15.54 24.46 7.14
CA GLU A 198 16.62 25.04 7.94
C GLU A 198 17.59 23.95 8.42
N VAL A 199 18.89 24.17 8.22
CA VAL A 199 19.95 23.26 8.67
C VAL A 199 20.18 23.42 10.17
N SER A 200 20.26 22.30 10.88
CA SER A 200 20.69 22.25 12.28
C SER A 200 21.81 21.23 12.49
N ALA A 201 22.89 21.67 13.13
CA ALA A 201 24.00 20.79 13.52
C ALA A 201 23.63 19.87 14.71
N ASP A 202 22.52 20.16 15.40
CA ASP A 202 22.00 19.37 16.52
C ASP A 202 21.05 18.26 16.02
N LEU A 203 20.61 18.31 14.75
CA LEU A 203 19.92 17.20 14.11
C LEU A 203 20.90 16.10 13.70
N GLY A 204 20.50 14.85 13.92
CA GLY A 204 21.26 13.67 13.54
C GLY A 204 20.34 12.58 13.00
N PHE A 205 20.90 11.73 12.16
CA PHE A 205 20.20 10.61 11.57
C PHE A 205 19.56 9.68 12.62
N ARG A 206 18.33 9.25 12.37
CA ARG A 206 17.58 8.28 13.16
C ARG A 206 17.57 6.93 12.46
N ASN A 207 17.88 5.85 13.18
CA ASN A 207 17.99 4.52 12.59
C ASN A 207 16.89 3.59 13.12
N ILE A 208 15.94 3.19 12.28
CA ILE A 208 14.91 2.20 12.64
C ILE A 208 15.50 0.86 13.13
N HIS A 209 16.78 0.60 12.84
CA HIS A 209 17.50 -0.62 13.20
C HIS A 209 17.09 -1.84 12.35
N TYR A 210 17.88 -2.91 12.44
CA TYR A 210 17.84 -4.02 11.47
C TYR A 210 16.64 -4.94 11.65
N PHE A 211 16.20 -5.55 10.56
CA PHE A 211 15.15 -6.56 10.50
C PHE A 211 13.86 -6.12 11.18
N ALA A 212 13.43 -4.89 10.93
CA ALA A 212 12.20 -4.29 11.47
C ALA A 212 10.93 -4.83 10.78
N ALA A 213 10.87 -6.14 10.52
CA ALA A 213 9.81 -6.81 9.77
C ALA A 213 8.42 -6.61 10.37
N ALA A 214 8.31 -6.55 11.70
CA ALA A 214 7.02 -6.31 12.36
C ALA A 214 6.52 -4.89 12.09
N ALA A 215 7.41 -3.91 12.07
CA ALA A 215 7.06 -2.52 11.76
C ALA A 215 6.63 -2.38 10.30
N THR A 216 7.31 -3.06 9.37
CA THR A 216 6.89 -3.15 7.97
C THR A 216 5.52 -3.82 7.84
N GLN A 217 5.36 -5.03 8.41
CA GLN A 217 4.13 -5.83 8.27
C GLN A 217 2.89 -5.08 8.76
N TYR A 218 2.99 -4.39 9.91
CA TYR A 218 1.88 -3.65 10.50
C TYR A 218 1.67 -2.25 9.89
N GLY A 219 2.63 -1.75 9.13
CA GLY A 219 2.51 -0.49 8.38
C GLY A 219 2.02 0.67 9.25
N ALA A 220 0.90 1.27 8.84
CA ALA A 220 0.29 2.39 9.54
C ALA A 220 -0.13 2.09 10.98
N GLU A 221 -0.46 0.83 11.33
CA GLU A 221 -0.84 0.46 12.70
C GLU A 221 0.33 0.50 13.69
N ALA A 222 1.56 0.32 13.21
CA ALA A 222 2.77 0.37 14.03
C ALA A 222 3.49 1.72 13.98
N GLU A 223 3.24 2.52 12.94
CA GLU A 223 3.93 3.78 12.63
C GLU A 223 5.46 3.64 12.59
N GLY A 224 5.93 2.52 12.02
CA GLY A 224 7.35 2.24 11.85
C GLY A 224 8.05 3.23 10.93
N GLY A 225 7.45 3.52 9.77
CA GLY A 225 7.95 4.54 8.85
C GLY A 225 7.52 5.96 9.22
N TYR A 226 8.21 6.95 8.64
CA TYR A 226 7.78 8.35 8.73
C TYR A 226 6.63 8.60 7.76
N GLN A 227 5.42 8.64 8.30
CA GLN A 227 4.19 8.97 7.58
C GLN A 227 4.00 10.49 7.52
N TYR A 228 3.64 10.99 6.34
CA TYR A 228 3.41 12.41 6.08
C TYR A 228 1.97 12.80 6.38
N ASP A 229 1.81 13.93 7.08
CA ASP A 229 0.50 14.42 7.48
C ASP A 229 -0.39 14.71 6.27
N GLY A 230 -1.66 14.31 6.34
CA GLY A 230 -2.63 14.45 5.26
C GLY A 230 -2.67 13.28 4.27
N ASN A 231 -1.70 12.35 4.35
CA ASN A 231 -1.71 11.11 3.60
C ASN A 231 -2.20 9.95 4.46
N SER A 232 -2.91 9.02 3.82
CA SER A 232 -3.24 7.71 4.39
C SER A 232 -2.24 6.66 3.90
N TYR A 233 -2.01 5.64 4.73
CA TYR A 233 -1.04 4.58 4.49
C TYR A 233 -1.66 3.20 4.70
N ASP A 234 -1.06 2.21 4.04
CA ASP A 234 -1.46 0.82 4.21
C ASP A 234 -1.28 0.38 5.66
N ILE A 235 -2.34 -0.22 6.21
CA ILE A 235 -2.32 -0.84 7.54
C ILE A 235 -1.65 -2.22 7.47
N LYS A 236 -1.89 -3.08 8.47
CA LYS A 236 -1.34 -4.43 8.47
C LYS A 236 -1.61 -5.15 7.16
N PHE A 237 -0.56 -5.67 6.56
CA PHE A 237 -0.70 -6.57 5.41
C PHE A 237 -1.29 -7.90 5.86
N TYR A 238 -2.44 -8.24 5.28
CA TYR A 238 -3.10 -9.52 5.47
C TYR A 238 -2.86 -10.40 4.24
N HIS A 239 -2.22 -11.53 4.46
CA HIS A 239 -2.21 -12.64 3.52
C HIS A 239 -3.53 -13.43 3.61
N VAL A 240 -3.69 -14.45 2.75
CA VAL A 240 -4.80 -15.41 2.87
C VAL A 240 -4.83 -16.07 4.25
N ASP A 241 -6.02 -16.49 4.68
CA ASP A 241 -6.22 -17.10 6.00
C ASP A 241 -5.26 -18.26 6.25
N GLY A 242 -4.64 -18.27 7.43
CA GLY A 242 -3.60 -19.24 7.80
C GLY A 242 -2.16 -18.81 7.52
N PHE A 243 -1.93 -17.69 6.82
CA PHE A 243 -0.59 -17.16 6.52
C PHE A 243 -0.36 -15.72 7.03
N ASN A 244 -1.01 -15.36 8.15
CA ASN A 244 -1.06 -13.98 8.66
C ASN A 244 -0.11 -13.68 9.83
N THR A 245 0.73 -14.63 10.22
CA THR A 245 1.63 -14.52 11.38
C THR A 245 3.06 -14.91 10.99
N CYS A 246 4.06 -14.45 11.74
CA CYS A 246 5.46 -14.72 11.41
C CYS A 246 5.75 -16.23 11.33
N ASN A 247 5.23 -17.00 12.30
CA ASN A 247 5.45 -18.44 12.41
C ASN A 247 4.58 -19.30 11.48
N THR A 248 3.65 -18.69 10.74
CA THR A 248 2.95 -19.40 9.64
C THR A 248 3.79 -19.43 8.35
N CYS A 249 4.79 -18.55 8.24
CA CYS A 249 5.70 -18.50 7.08
C CYS A 249 7.11 -18.99 7.44
N HIS A 250 7.64 -18.53 8.58
CA HIS A 250 8.97 -18.87 9.08
C HIS A 250 8.90 -19.99 10.13
N ASP A 251 9.77 -20.98 10.01
CA ASP A 251 9.95 -21.96 11.08
C ASP A 251 10.57 -21.27 12.32
N PRO A 252 9.96 -21.39 13.51
CA PRO A 252 10.46 -20.68 14.68
C PRO A 252 11.82 -21.17 15.18
N HIS A 253 12.30 -22.35 14.75
CA HIS A 253 13.58 -22.91 15.17
C HIS A 253 14.66 -22.77 14.11
N THR A 254 14.38 -23.06 12.84
CA THR A 254 15.37 -22.91 11.76
C THR A 254 15.40 -21.49 11.16
N LEU A 255 14.31 -20.73 11.32
CA LEU A 255 14.04 -19.42 10.68
C LEU A 255 13.83 -19.49 9.16
N GLU A 256 13.93 -20.68 8.58
CA GLU A 256 13.72 -20.91 7.15
C GLU A 256 12.23 -20.81 6.80
N ILE A 257 11.95 -20.39 5.56
CA ILE A 257 10.59 -20.30 5.03
C ILE A 257 10.11 -21.68 4.57
N ASN A 258 8.87 -22.03 4.89
CA ASN A 258 8.26 -23.27 4.40
C ASN A 258 7.78 -23.12 2.93
N ILE A 259 8.71 -23.28 1.98
CA ILE A 259 8.45 -23.13 0.54
C ILE A 259 7.30 -24.04 0.04
N GLU A 260 7.24 -25.29 0.52
CA GLU A 260 6.23 -26.26 0.07
C GLU A 260 4.80 -25.76 0.35
N SER A 261 4.60 -25.06 1.48
CA SER A 261 3.29 -24.49 1.82
C SER A 261 2.86 -23.37 0.87
N CYS A 262 3.82 -22.60 0.33
CA CYS A 262 3.58 -21.46 -0.55
C CYS A 262 3.30 -21.89 -2.00
N GLN A 263 3.88 -23.02 -2.45
CA GLN A 263 3.78 -23.54 -3.82
C GLN A 263 2.36 -23.89 -4.26
N THR A 264 1.42 -24.01 -3.33
CA THR A 264 0.00 -24.21 -3.64
C THR A 264 -0.55 -23.04 -4.47
N CYS A 265 -0.15 -21.81 -4.15
CA CYS A 265 -0.60 -20.60 -4.83
C CYS A 265 0.52 -19.94 -5.66
N HIS A 266 1.77 -20.06 -5.22
CA HIS A 266 2.95 -19.49 -5.88
C HIS A 266 3.73 -20.60 -6.62
N THR A 267 3.14 -21.10 -7.71
CA THR A 267 3.61 -22.32 -8.39
C THR A 267 5.03 -22.25 -8.96
N ASP A 268 5.53 -21.04 -9.19
CA ASP A 268 6.86 -20.81 -9.77
C ASP A 268 7.97 -20.65 -8.72
N VAL A 269 7.63 -20.63 -7.43
CA VAL A 269 8.60 -20.55 -6.33
C VAL A 269 9.21 -21.92 -6.05
N ASN A 270 10.50 -22.09 -6.34
CA ASN A 270 11.22 -23.33 -6.09
C ASN A 270 12.35 -23.16 -5.05
N THR A 271 12.80 -21.93 -4.88
CA THR A 271 13.88 -21.51 -3.97
C THR A 271 13.46 -20.23 -3.25
N VAL A 272 14.18 -19.85 -2.19
CA VAL A 272 13.87 -18.61 -1.45
C VAL A 272 14.04 -17.38 -2.36
N GLU A 273 15.02 -17.43 -3.25
CA GLU A 273 15.31 -16.36 -4.21
C GLU A 273 14.20 -16.17 -5.25
N ASP A 274 13.35 -17.18 -5.48
CA ASP A 274 12.23 -17.04 -6.41
C ASP A 274 11.10 -16.17 -5.84
N PHE A 275 11.05 -15.94 -4.52
CA PHE A 275 10.06 -15.04 -3.93
C PHE A 275 10.22 -13.59 -4.40
N GLU A 276 11.43 -13.17 -4.77
CA GLU A 276 11.68 -11.81 -5.29
C GLU A 276 10.94 -11.54 -6.60
N LYS A 277 10.60 -12.60 -7.35
CA LYS A 277 9.88 -12.55 -8.62
C LYS A 277 8.37 -12.69 -8.45
N VAL A 278 7.89 -12.94 -7.23
CA VAL A 278 6.46 -13.11 -6.99
C VAL A 278 5.76 -11.77 -7.14
N ARG A 279 4.80 -11.73 -8.06
CA ARG A 279 3.83 -10.65 -8.24
C ARG A 279 2.45 -11.26 -8.31
N MET A 280 1.48 -10.61 -7.69
CA MET A 280 0.08 -11.04 -7.69
C MET A 280 -0.81 -9.91 -8.19
N ALA A 281 -2.05 -10.23 -8.51
CA ALA A 281 -3.04 -9.29 -9.04
C ALA A 281 -3.29 -8.03 -8.17
N GLY A 282 -2.92 -8.08 -6.89
CA GLY A 282 -3.01 -6.94 -5.99
C GLY A 282 -1.89 -5.91 -6.13
N SER A 283 -0.92 -6.12 -7.02
CA SER A 283 0.25 -5.27 -7.20
C SER A 283 0.61 -5.07 -8.68
N GLU A 284 -0.38 -4.92 -9.56
CA GLU A 284 -0.19 -4.78 -11.02
C GLU A 284 0.21 -3.35 -11.47
N ALA A 285 0.28 -2.37 -10.55
CA ALA A 285 0.71 -1.01 -10.87
C ALA A 285 2.22 -0.91 -11.13
N ASP A 286 2.61 -0.04 -12.05
CA ASP A 286 4.01 0.37 -12.31
C ASP A 286 4.43 1.43 -11.27
N TYR A 287 4.99 0.99 -10.14
CA TYR A 287 5.23 1.86 -9.00
C TYR A 287 6.42 2.79 -9.22
N ASP A 288 7.47 2.32 -9.89
CA ASP A 288 8.67 3.11 -10.17
C ASP A 288 8.61 3.90 -11.50
N GLY A 289 7.62 3.61 -12.36
CA GLY A 289 7.33 4.36 -13.57
C GLY A 289 8.26 4.02 -14.75
N ASP A 290 8.92 2.86 -14.73
CA ASP A 290 9.84 2.43 -15.79
C ASP A 290 9.12 1.80 -17.01
N GLY A 291 7.83 1.53 -16.88
CA GLY A 291 6.97 0.91 -17.89
C GLY A 291 6.91 -0.62 -17.83
N ASN A 292 7.46 -1.25 -16.79
CA ASN A 292 7.55 -2.71 -16.65
C ASN A 292 6.69 -3.26 -15.50
N VAL A 293 5.46 -3.67 -15.81
CA VAL A 293 4.54 -4.30 -14.83
C VAL A 293 4.72 -5.83 -14.68
N GLU A 294 5.75 -6.42 -15.30
CA GLU A 294 5.98 -7.88 -15.30
C GLU A 294 7.05 -8.33 -14.31
N GLU A 295 7.85 -7.40 -13.76
CA GLU A 295 8.87 -7.70 -12.78
C GLU A 295 8.30 -7.88 -11.37
N GLY A 296 9.06 -8.48 -10.45
CA GLY A 296 8.60 -8.67 -9.08
C GLY A 296 8.55 -7.36 -8.29
N VAL A 297 7.76 -7.34 -7.20
CA VAL A 297 7.63 -6.18 -6.30
C VAL A 297 8.98 -5.73 -5.70
N VAL A 298 9.99 -6.62 -5.68
CA VAL A 298 11.34 -6.26 -5.26
C VAL A 298 11.98 -5.21 -6.19
N GLU A 299 11.83 -5.36 -7.50
CA GLU A 299 12.41 -4.45 -8.49
C GLU A 299 11.69 -3.09 -8.47
N GLU A 300 10.36 -3.12 -8.38
CA GLU A 300 9.52 -1.92 -8.15
C GLU A 300 9.99 -1.12 -6.93
N ILE A 301 10.22 -1.80 -5.80
CA ILE A 301 10.75 -1.14 -4.60
C ILE A 301 12.17 -0.60 -4.84
N ALA A 302 13.01 -1.33 -5.57
CA ALA A 302 14.38 -0.91 -5.87
C ALA A 302 14.41 0.35 -6.75
N GLY A 303 13.56 0.45 -7.77
CA GLY A 303 13.47 1.62 -8.65
C GLY A 303 12.95 2.87 -7.93
N VAL A 304 11.91 2.72 -7.08
CA VAL A 304 11.45 3.82 -6.22
C VAL A 304 12.55 4.21 -5.22
N GLN A 305 13.30 3.25 -4.67
CA GLN A 305 14.40 3.51 -3.76
C GLN A 305 15.56 4.26 -4.43
N GLU A 306 15.94 3.90 -5.66
CA GLU A 306 16.95 4.62 -6.46
C GLU A 306 16.52 6.07 -6.73
N THR A 307 15.25 6.25 -7.08
CA THR A 307 14.65 7.58 -7.30
C THR A 307 14.68 8.41 -6.02
N LEU A 308 14.35 7.82 -4.86
CA LEU A 308 14.45 8.50 -3.57
C LEU A 308 15.89 8.89 -3.21
N LEU A 309 16.87 8.02 -3.44
CA LEU A 309 18.28 8.38 -3.20
C LEU A 309 18.70 9.58 -4.06
N THR A 310 18.29 9.58 -5.33
CA THR A 310 18.51 10.70 -6.25
C THR A 310 17.86 11.99 -5.72
N ALA A 311 16.63 11.92 -5.22
CA ALA A 311 15.93 13.07 -4.63
C ALA A 311 16.67 13.60 -3.39
N ILE A 312 17.09 12.70 -2.50
CA ILE A 312 17.86 13.00 -1.29
C ILE A 312 19.16 13.73 -1.66
N GLN A 313 19.90 13.22 -2.65
CA GLN A 313 21.16 13.81 -3.12
C GLN A 313 20.98 15.20 -3.74
N ALA A 314 19.94 15.37 -4.57
CA ALA A 314 19.59 16.65 -5.17
C ALA A 314 19.23 17.68 -4.11
N TYR A 315 18.34 17.34 -3.18
CA TYR A 315 17.93 18.22 -2.08
C TYR A 315 19.10 18.57 -1.16
N ALA A 316 19.91 17.58 -0.75
CA ALA A 316 21.04 17.80 0.14
C ALA A 316 22.05 18.79 -0.47
N THR A 317 22.31 18.65 -1.77
CA THR A 317 23.23 19.54 -2.50
C THR A 317 22.65 20.94 -2.68
N GLU A 318 21.40 21.06 -3.13
CA GLU A 318 20.79 22.34 -3.50
C GLU A 318 20.30 23.14 -2.29
N VAL A 319 19.61 22.48 -1.36
CA VAL A 319 18.88 23.13 -0.26
C VAL A 319 19.66 23.07 1.04
N ALA A 320 20.12 21.88 1.46
CA ALA A 320 20.91 21.75 2.68
C ALA A 320 22.33 22.32 2.53
N GLY A 321 22.85 22.36 1.29
CA GLY A 321 24.14 22.97 0.96
C GLY A 321 25.36 22.06 1.17
N ALA A 322 25.13 20.75 1.33
CA ALA A 322 26.19 19.74 1.39
C ALA A 322 25.71 18.42 0.77
N SER A 323 26.47 17.89 -0.18
CA SER A 323 26.17 16.62 -0.84
C SER A 323 26.26 15.44 0.14
N ILE A 324 25.45 14.40 -0.11
CA ILE A 324 25.27 13.25 0.77
C ILE A 324 25.47 11.95 0.00
N ALA A 325 26.15 10.99 0.60
CA ALA A 325 26.25 9.62 0.10
C ALA A 325 25.72 8.63 1.14
N TYR A 326 25.21 7.50 0.67
CA TYR A 326 24.69 6.43 1.50
C TYR A 326 25.49 5.13 1.30
N ASP A 327 25.81 4.45 2.40
CA ASP A 327 26.39 3.10 2.41
C ASP A 327 25.62 2.21 3.41
N PRO A 328 24.94 1.14 2.95
CA PRO A 328 24.19 0.25 3.83
C PRO A 328 25.06 -0.55 4.81
N ALA A 329 26.36 -0.71 4.52
CA ALA A 329 27.31 -1.53 5.26
C ALA A 329 28.25 -0.74 6.19
N ALA A 330 28.31 0.60 6.06
CA ALA A 330 29.17 1.44 6.89
C ALA A 330 28.33 2.30 7.84
N TYR A 331 28.61 2.25 9.14
CA TYR A 331 28.04 3.21 10.10
C TYR A 331 28.76 4.56 10.00
N PRO A 332 28.06 5.72 9.95
CA PRO A 332 26.64 5.95 10.29
C PRO A 332 25.66 6.00 9.10
N TYR A 333 25.94 5.23 8.04
CA TYR A 333 25.19 5.06 6.79
C TYR A 333 25.18 6.26 5.87
N PHE A 334 25.04 7.48 6.41
CA PHE A 334 25.07 8.71 5.63
C PHE A 334 26.38 9.48 5.87
N PHE A 335 27.06 9.82 4.78
CA PHE A 335 28.36 10.49 4.76
C PHE A 335 28.28 11.77 3.93
N ASN A 336 29.18 12.72 4.19
CA ASN A 336 29.35 13.86 3.29
C ASN A 336 30.03 13.37 2.01
N ASP A 337 29.42 13.67 0.87
CA ASP A 337 29.93 13.35 -0.46
C ASP A 337 30.75 14.54 -0.98
N ALA A 338 32.04 14.58 -0.63
CA ALA A 338 32.85 15.78 -0.83
C ALA A 338 33.15 16.06 -2.31
N ASP A 339 33.15 15.02 -3.15
CA ASP A 339 33.44 15.14 -4.59
C ASP A 339 32.16 15.13 -5.46
N GLY A 340 31.00 14.85 -4.87
CA GLY A 340 29.69 14.90 -5.51
C GLY A 340 29.43 13.70 -6.42
N ASN A 341 30.04 12.55 -6.15
CA ASN A 341 29.93 11.36 -6.98
C ASN A 341 28.79 10.40 -6.58
N GLY A 342 28.11 10.68 -5.47
CA GLY A 342 26.96 9.95 -4.96
C GLY A 342 27.29 8.62 -4.25
N VAL A 343 28.56 8.30 -4.02
CA VAL A 343 29.02 7.09 -3.31
C VAL A 343 29.93 7.46 -2.15
N VAL A 344 30.08 6.56 -1.17
CA VAL A 344 30.93 6.82 -0.01
C VAL A 344 32.39 6.47 -0.33
N ASP A 345 33.28 7.44 -0.17
CA ASP A 345 34.72 7.30 -0.42
C ASP A 345 35.59 7.28 0.85
N GLU A 346 36.83 6.80 0.71
CA GLU A 346 37.80 6.76 1.80
C GLU A 346 38.10 8.18 2.33
N GLY A 347 37.82 8.40 3.62
CA GLY A 347 38.08 9.66 4.31
C GLY A 347 36.87 10.60 4.36
N GLU A 348 35.73 10.20 3.81
CA GLU A 348 34.48 10.92 3.98
C GLU A 348 33.93 10.77 5.41
N GLU A 349 33.55 11.90 5.99
CA GLU A 349 33.09 11.99 7.37
C GLU A 349 31.56 11.87 7.43
N ARG A 350 31.02 11.59 8.61
CA ARG A 350 29.56 11.51 8.86
C ARG A 350 28.82 12.73 8.31
N TYR A 351 27.65 12.52 7.72
CA TYR A 351 26.81 13.62 7.27
C TYR A 351 26.28 14.44 8.46
N ALA A 352 26.40 15.76 8.40
CA ALA A 352 26.10 16.66 9.52
C ALA A 352 25.17 17.84 9.17
N THR A 353 24.76 17.96 7.91
CA THR A 353 24.02 19.13 7.39
C THR A 353 22.53 18.79 7.27
N TRP A 354 21.93 18.32 8.37
CA TRP A 354 20.55 17.84 8.37
C TRP A 354 19.54 18.99 8.43
N THR A 355 18.51 18.91 7.59
CA THR A 355 17.24 19.66 7.74
C THR A 355 16.14 18.71 8.20
N PRO A 356 15.03 19.20 8.79
CA PRO A 356 13.88 18.36 9.10
C PRO A 356 13.37 17.56 7.89
N ARG A 357 13.29 18.18 6.70
CA ARG A 357 12.83 17.51 5.47
C ARG A 357 13.74 16.36 5.06
N LEU A 358 15.05 16.62 5.03
CA LEU A 358 16.06 15.61 4.67
C LEU A 358 16.08 14.46 5.67
N LEU A 359 15.90 14.74 6.97
CA LEU A 359 15.87 13.72 8.01
C LEU A 359 14.69 12.75 7.82
N ARG A 360 13.50 13.25 7.48
CA ARG A 360 12.31 12.43 7.20
C ARG A 360 12.53 11.50 6.02
N ALA A 361 13.03 12.03 4.91
CA ALA A 361 13.30 11.25 3.71
C ALA A 361 14.42 10.21 3.93
N ALA A 362 15.52 10.58 4.58
CA ALA A 362 16.61 9.67 4.91
C ALA A 362 16.18 8.56 5.88
N TYR A 363 15.28 8.88 6.82
CA TYR A 363 14.67 7.89 7.70
C TYR A 363 13.87 6.86 6.89
N ASN A 364 12.97 7.29 6.00
CA ASN A 364 12.20 6.37 5.16
C ASN A 364 13.07 5.55 4.21
N TYR A 365 14.14 6.13 3.66
CA TYR A 365 15.13 5.39 2.88
C TYR A 365 15.77 4.25 3.69
N GLN A 366 16.09 4.52 4.96
CA GLN A 366 16.59 3.49 5.88
C GLN A 366 15.54 2.42 6.18
N VAL A 367 14.29 2.81 6.43
CA VAL A 367 13.18 1.87 6.64
C VAL A 367 13.06 0.90 5.47
N ALA A 368 13.08 1.41 4.24
CA ALA A 368 13.07 0.60 3.03
C ALA A 368 14.31 -0.31 2.86
N THR A 369 15.42 -0.02 3.54
CA THR A 369 16.64 -0.84 3.46
C THR A 369 16.68 -1.93 4.53
N LYS A 370 16.15 -1.68 5.74
CA LYS A 370 16.44 -2.52 6.92
C LYS A 370 15.50 -3.70 7.12
N ASP A 371 14.54 -3.92 6.24
CA ASP A 371 13.79 -5.17 6.13
C ASP A 371 14.04 -5.86 4.78
N PRO A 372 14.82 -6.97 4.76
CA PRO A 372 15.04 -7.73 3.54
C PRO A 372 13.77 -8.37 2.97
N GLY A 373 12.79 -8.71 3.82
CA GLY A 373 11.53 -9.34 3.43
C GLY A 373 10.42 -8.33 3.12
N LYS A 374 10.73 -7.03 3.05
CA LYS A 374 9.76 -5.94 2.92
C LYS A 374 8.72 -6.13 1.82
N PHE A 375 9.13 -6.70 0.69
CA PHE A 375 8.27 -6.95 -0.46
C PHE A 375 7.15 -7.96 -0.16
N ALA A 376 7.39 -8.91 0.75
CA ALA A 376 6.41 -9.88 1.21
C ALA A 376 5.70 -9.45 2.51
N HIS A 377 6.36 -8.64 3.35
CA HIS A 377 5.78 -8.18 4.60
C HIS A 377 4.77 -7.06 4.41
N ASN A 378 5.09 -6.03 3.61
CA ASN A 378 4.21 -4.91 3.25
C ASN A 378 4.87 -3.99 2.19
N GLY A 379 5.11 -4.51 0.99
CA GLY A 379 5.84 -3.76 -0.05
C GLY A 379 5.18 -2.42 -0.41
N LYS A 380 3.85 -2.40 -0.38
CA LYS A 380 2.99 -1.27 -0.70
C LYS A 380 3.17 -0.10 0.28
N TYR A 381 3.16 -0.39 1.58
CA TYR A 381 3.48 0.60 2.60
C TYR A 381 4.86 1.22 2.39
N ILE A 382 5.88 0.40 2.06
CA ILE A 382 7.24 0.89 1.81
C ILE A 382 7.30 1.79 0.57
N ILE A 383 6.60 1.43 -0.50
CA ILE A 383 6.49 2.27 -1.71
C ILE A 383 5.83 3.62 -1.36
N GLN A 384 4.72 3.62 -0.62
CA GLN A 384 4.04 4.85 -0.19
C GLN A 384 4.97 5.79 0.60
N LEU A 385 5.75 5.26 1.55
CA LEU A 385 6.72 6.05 2.33
C LEU A 385 7.77 6.71 1.43
N MET A 386 8.33 5.95 0.48
CA MET A 386 9.37 6.46 -0.40
C MET A 386 8.82 7.45 -1.44
N TYR A 387 7.67 7.15 -2.04
CA TYR A 387 6.96 8.05 -2.95
C TYR A 387 6.71 9.40 -2.28
N ASP A 388 6.15 9.41 -1.08
CA ASP A 388 5.83 10.64 -0.36
C ASP A 388 7.10 11.41 0.06
N SER A 389 8.19 10.69 0.34
CA SER A 389 9.49 11.31 0.61
C SER A 389 10.03 12.03 -0.63
N ILE A 390 9.90 11.45 -1.83
CA ILE A 390 10.27 12.11 -3.09
C ILE A 390 9.39 13.35 -3.32
N ALA A 391 8.07 13.20 -3.15
CA ALA A 391 7.12 14.29 -3.32
C ALA A 391 7.39 15.47 -2.37
N ASP A 392 7.73 15.20 -1.12
CA ASP A 392 8.10 16.19 -0.11
C ASP A 392 9.39 16.94 -0.50
N LEU A 393 10.45 16.23 -0.89
CA LEU A 393 11.71 16.83 -1.35
C LEU A 393 11.52 17.67 -2.62
N ASN A 394 10.67 17.21 -3.54
CA ASN A 394 10.31 17.91 -4.79
C ASN A 394 9.71 19.30 -4.57
N THR A 395 9.12 19.57 -3.39
CA THR A 395 8.56 20.90 -3.09
C THR A 395 9.62 21.99 -2.88
N ALA A 396 10.88 21.62 -2.67
CA ALA A 396 11.94 22.54 -2.26
C ALA A 396 13.08 22.69 -3.28
N VAL A 397 13.25 21.75 -4.22
CA VAL A 397 14.29 21.79 -5.25
C VAL A 397 13.84 22.56 -6.50
N SER A 398 14.79 23.12 -7.22
CA SER A 398 14.54 23.93 -8.43
C SER A 398 14.12 23.13 -9.65
N GLU A 399 14.58 21.87 -9.76
CA GLU A 399 14.23 20.94 -10.82
C GLU A 399 13.70 19.64 -10.18
N PRO A 400 12.38 19.55 -9.91
CA PRO A 400 11.77 18.38 -9.31
C PRO A 400 11.95 17.12 -10.16
N ILE A 401 12.07 15.96 -9.50
CA ILE A 401 12.00 14.66 -10.17
C ILE A 401 10.59 14.48 -10.74
N ASP A 402 10.51 14.09 -12.02
CA ASP A 402 9.25 13.77 -12.67
C ASP A 402 8.70 12.43 -12.15
N MET A 403 7.60 12.50 -11.41
CA MET A 403 6.92 11.34 -10.84
C MET A 403 5.64 10.99 -11.61
N THR A 404 5.39 11.58 -12.78
CA THR A 404 4.11 11.43 -13.51
C THR A 404 3.83 10.01 -14.00
N ALA A 405 4.87 9.18 -14.16
CA ALA A 405 4.75 7.77 -14.50
C ALA A 405 4.70 6.83 -13.28
N MET A 406 5.12 7.31 -12.10
CA MET A 406 5.17 6.51 -10.87
C MET A 406 3.79 6.38 -10.24
N HIS A 407 3.52 5.23 -9.62
CA HIS A 407 2.29 4.98 -8.88
C HIS A 407 2.56 4.87 -7.38
N ARG A 408 1.80 5.64 -6.58
CA ARG A 408 1.83 5.55 -5.10
C ARG A 408 0.93 4.43 -4.57
N ILE A 409 -0.20 4.23 -5.23
CA ILE A 409 -1.35 3.49 -4.73
C ILE A 409 -1.56 2.23 -5.58
N ASP A 410 -2.07 1.18 -4.95
CA ASP A 410 -2.44 -0.03 -5.66
C ASP A 410 -3.61 0.17 -6.62
N PRO A 411 -3.76 -0.74 -7.58
CA PRO A 411 -4.92 -0.72 -8.44
C PRO A 411 -6.23 -0.97 -7.67
N GLY A 412 -7.19 -0.06 -7.83
CA GLY A 412 -8.60 -0.30 -7.56
C GLY A 412 -8.92 -0.82 -6.16
N HIS A 413 -9.48 -2.04 -6.10
CA HIS A 413 -9.96 -2.66 -4.86
C HIS A 413 -8.85 -3.06 -3.88
N PHE A 414 -7.59 -3.04 -4.31
CA PHE A 414 -6.44 -3.37 -3.46
C PHE A 414 -5.82 -2.15 -2.80
N ALA A 415 -6.30 -0.94 -3.12
CA ALA A 415 -5.85 0.33 -2.58
C ALA A 415 -6.26 0.52 -1.11
N GLY A 416 -5.60 -0.20 -0.21
CA GLY A 416 -5.98 -0.27 1.21
C GLY A 416 -5.92 1.08 1.92
N SER A 417 -5.04 1.98 1.49
CA SER A 417 -4.90 3.34 2.04
C SER A 417 -5.94 4.35 1.54
N GLU A 418 -6.82 3.99 0.61
CA GLU A 418 -7.84 4.92 0.08
C GLU A 418 -9.08 5.03 0.97
N GLU A 419 -9.80 6.16 0.81
CA GLU A 419 -10.98 6.52 1.62
C GLU A 419 -12.05 5.40 1.66
N ALA A 420 -12.16 4.62 0.59
CA ALA A 420 -13.09 3.49 0.54
C ALA A 420 -12.85 2.45 1.65
N PHE A 421 -11.64 2.36 2.20
CA PHE A 421 -11.28 1.42 3.26
C PHE A 421 -10.89 2.11 4.56
N ARG A 422 -10.43 3.37 4.52
CA ARG A 422 -9.99 4.12 5.72
C ARG A 422 -11.09 4.91 6.43
N HIS A 423 -12.25 5.09 5.80
CA HIS A 423 -13.34 5.93 6.35
C HIS A 423 -13.75 5.57 7.79
N TRP A 424 -13.61 4.30 8.19
CA TRP A 424 -14.04 3.79 9.50
C TRP A 424 -12.88 3.46 10.46
N ASP A 425 -11.68 3.99 10.20
CA ASP A 425 -10.51 3.72 11.05
C ASP A 425 -10.72 4.22 12.49
N GLU A 426 -11.37 5.38 12.68
CA GLU A 426 -11.67 5.92 14.01
C GLU A 426 -12.69 5.05 14.77
N GLU A 427 -13.67 4.46 14.07
CA GLU A 427 -14.64 3.54 14.66
C GLU A 427 -14.07 2.14 14.92
N GLY A 428 -13.03 1.75 14.17
CA GLY A 428 -12.39 0.43 14.23
C GLY A 428 -13.17 -0.71 13.58
N GLU A 429 -14.36 -0.43 13.01
CA GLU A 429 -15.16 -1.39 12.27
C GLU A 429 -16.00 -0.72 11.18
N VAL A 430 -16.16 -1.41 10.04
CA VAL A 430 -17.07 -1.02 8.97
C VAL A 430 -18.49 -1.44 9.36
N PRO A 431 -19.45 -0.52 9.47
CA PRO A 431 -20.80 -0.84 9.91
C PRO A 431 -21.52 -1.73 8.88
N ALA A 432 -22.42 -2.59 9.38
CA ALA A 432 -23.18 -3.55 8.58
C ALA A 432 -23.75 -3.02 7.25
N SER A 433 -24.27 -1.79 7.23
CA SER A 433 -24.85 -1.19 6.02
C SER A 433 -23.85 -0.83 4.93
N CYS A 434 -22.55 -0.82 5.25
CA CYS A 434 -21.45 -0.46 4.37
C CYS A 434 -20.51 -1.65 4.12
N ALA A 435 -20.44 -2.58 5.08
CA ALA A 435 -19.52 -3.71 5.09
C ALA A 435 -19.52 -4.52 3.79
N LYS A 436 -20.69 -4.71 3.15
CA LYS A 436 -20.82 -5.45 1.89
C LYS A 436 -19.77 -5.06 0.84
N CYS A 437 -19.45 -3.77 0.72
CA CYS A 437 -18.60 -3.25 -0.35
C CYS A 437 -17.35 -2.52 0.14
N HIS A 438 -17.15 -2.46 1.45
CA HIS A 438 -16.06 -1.70 2.08
C HIS A 438 -15.26 -2.54 3.08
N SER A 439 -15.43 -3.86 3.06
CA SER A 439 -14.64 -4.80 3.86
C SER A 439 -14.34 -6.06 3.04
N ALA A 440 -13.25 -6.74 3.37
CA ALA A 440 -12.84 -7.95 2.67
C ALA A 440 -13.87 -9.10 2.78
N ASP A 441 -14.56 -9.22 3.92
CA ASP A 441 -15.44 -10.37 4.21
C ASP A 441 -16.94 -10.05 4.03
N GLY A 442 -17.29 -8.77 3.83
CA GLY A 442 -18.70 -8.36 3.75
C GLY A 442 -19.44 -8.85 2.51
N LEU A 443 -18.82 -8.87 1.33
CA LEU A 443 -19.46 -9.42 0.12
C LEU A 443 -19.67 -10.95 0.23
N PRO A 444 -18.66 -11.75 0.64
CA PRO A 444 -18.86 -13.16 0.95
C PRO A 444 -19.99 -13.42 1.95
N GLU A 445 -20.03 -12.70 3.08
CA GLU A 445 -21.11 -12.83 4.09
C GLU A 445 -22.48 -12.51 3.48
N PHE A 446 -22.58 -11.44 2.69
CA PHE A 446 -23.82 -11.08 2.03
C PHE A 446 -24.31 -12.18 1.08
N ILE A 447 -23.40 -12.78 0.31
CA ILE A 447 -23.77 -13.83 -0.65
C ILE A 447 -24.20 -15.11 0.08
N SER A 448 -23.54 -15.48 1.19
CA SER A 448 -23.91 -16.69 1.93
C SER A 448 -25.17 -16.52 2.78
N GLU A 449 -25.34 -15.38 3.45
CA GLU A 449 -26.38 -15.17 4.47
C GLU A 449 -27.51 -14.22 4.02
N GLY A 450 -27.33 -13.46 2.93
CA GLY A 450 -28.27 -12.45 2.44
C GLY A 450 -28.30 -11.15 3.26
N VAL A 451 -27.42 -11.05 4.27
CA VAL A 451 -27.27 -9.89 5.17
C VAL A 451 -25.79 -9.73 5.51
N THR A 452 -25.41 -8.56 5.99
CA THR A 452 -24.07 -8.26 6.50
C THR A 452 -24.12 -7.81 7.94
N THR A 453 -23.08 -8.11 8.70
CA THR A 453 -22.83 -7.56 10.04
C THR A 453 -21.70 -6.53 10.00
N SER A 454 -21.41 -5.86 11.13
CA SER A 454 -20.20 -5.03 11.19
C SER A 454 -18.98 -5.89 10.94
N GLN A 455 -18.06 -5.41 10.12
CA GLN A 455 -16.85 -6.13 9.73
C GLN A 455 -15.61 -5.35 10.19
N PRO A 456 -14.49 -6.02 10.50
CA PRO A 456 -13.22 -5.34 10.73
C PRO A 456 -12.82 -4.49 9.53
N VAL A 457 -12.10 -3.41 9.80
CA VAL A 457 -11.48 -2.63 8.73
C VAL A 457 -10.42 -3.47 8.02
N SER A 458 -10.40 -3.47 6.69
CA SER A 458 -9.49 -4.28 5.87
C SER A 458 -8.55 -3.42 5.03
N ASN A 459 -7.35 -3.93 4.74
CA ASN A 459 -6.39 -3.26 3.86
C ASN A 459 -6.72 -3.52 2.38
N GLY A 460 -7.87 -3.01 1.92
CA GLY A 460 -8.43 -3.36 0.62
C GLY A 460 -9.22 -4.68 0.66
N PHE A 461 -9.56 -5.19 -0.52
CA PHE A 461 -10.15 -6.52 -0.68
C PHE A 461 -9.09 -7.64 -0.69
N LYS A 462 -9.51 -8.84 -0.28
CA LYS A 462 -8.72 -10.07 -0.37
C LYS A 462 -9.10 -10.84 -1.63
N CYS A 463 -8.26 -11.77 -2.06
CA CYS A 463 -8.62 -12.72 -3.13
C CYS A 463 -9.95 -13.44 -2.80
N THR A 464 -10.15 -13.81 -1.54
CA THR A 464 -11.35 -14.49 -1.03
C THR A 464 -12.61 -13.64 -1.05
N THR A 465 -12.51 -12.32 -1.24
CA THR A 465 -13.67 -11.44 -1.43
C THR A 465 -14.44 -11.81 -2.70
N CYS A 466 -13.72 -12.25 -3.75
CA CYS A 466 -14.29 -12.58 -5.06
C CYS A 466 -14.12 -14.05 -5.44
N HIS A 467 -13.13 -14.74 -4.87
CA HIS A 467 -12.79 -16.13 -5.19
C HIS A 467 -13.21 -17.08 -4.07
N ALA A 468 -13.96 -18.11 -4.44
CA ALA A 468 -14.46 -19.15 -3.54
C ALA A 468 -13.41 -20.24 -3.23
N ASN A 469 -12.37 -20.37 -4.05
CA ASN A 469 -11.29 -21.34 -3.87
C ASN A 469 -9.95 -20.74 -4.34
N MET A 470 -8.90 -20.87 -3.53
CA MET A 470 -7.56 -20.36 -3.87
C MET A 470 -6.70 -21.38 -4.63
N ASP A 471 -7.06 -22.67 -4.62
CA ASP A 471 -6.28 -23.72 -5.31
C ASP A 471 -6.45 -23.65 -6.85
N ASP A 472 -7.65 -23.31 -7.31
CA ASP A 472 -8.02 -23.19 -8.73
C ASP A 472 -8.55 -21.81 -9.10
N PHE A 473 -8.53 -20.86 -8.14
CA PHE A 473 -9.05 -19.51 -8.29
C PHE A 473 -10.51 -19.47 -8.76
N ALA A 474 -11.34 -20.47 -8.43
CA ALA A 474 -12.77 -20.44 -8.73
C ALA A 474 -13.42 -19.21 -8.08
N ARG A 475 -14.28 -18.50 -8.85
CA ARG A 475 -14.97 -17.30 -8.39
C ARG A 475 -16.31 -17.62 -7.72
N ILE A 476 -16.75 -16.71 -6.85
CA ILE A 476 -18.09 -16.79 -6.25
C ILE A 476 -19.13 -16.56 -7.36
N GLU A 477 -20.03 -17.52 -7.54
CA GLU A 477 -21.07 -17.45 -8.58
C GLU A 477 -22.27 -16.64 -8.09
N VAL A 478 -22.55 -15.52 -8.77
CA VAL A 478 -23.76 -14.72 -8.57
C VAL A 478 -24.63 -14.80 -9.82
N THR A 479 -25.85 -15.32 -9.67
CA THR A 479 -26.76 -15.53 -10.82
C THR A 479 -27.62 -14.32 -11.13
N GLU A 480 -28.04 -13.56 -10.12
CA GLU A 480 -28.90 -12.39 -10.26
C GLU A 480 -28.68 -11.44 -9.09
N VAL A 481 -28.98 -10.15 -9.30
CA VAL A 481 -28.77 -9.09 -8.31
C VAL A 481 -30.04 -8.25 -8.18
N THR A 482 -30.45 -8.01 -6.93
CA THR A 482 -31.59 -7.14 -6.61
C THR A 482 -31.13 -5.70 -6.35
N PHE A 483 -31.60 -4.79 -7.18
CA PHE A 483 -31.30 -3.35 -7.10
C PHE A 483 -32.17 -2.64 -6.06
N PRO A 484 -31.82 -1.40 -5.64
CA PRO A 484 -32.61 -0.64 -4.66
C PRO A 484 -34.09 -0.42 -5.04
N SER A 485 -34.41 -0.42 -6.34
CA SER A 485 -35.80 -0.35 -6.82
C SER A 485 -36.62 -1.62 -6.53
N GLY A 486 -35.98 -2.71 -6.14
CA GLY A 486 -36.57 -4.04 -6.00
C GLY A 486 -36.55 -4.85 -7.31
N ALA A 487 -36.11 -4.27 -8.43
CA ALA A 487 -35.87 -5.01 -9.66
C ALA A 487 -34.73 -6.01 -9.47
N THR A 488 -34.92 -7.24 -9.97
CA THR A 488 -33.87 -8.26 -9.99
C THR A 488 -33.46 -8.51 -11.43
N VAL A 489 -32.18 -8.33 -11.72
CA VAL A 489 -31.62 -8.44 -13.06
C VAL A 489 -30.41 -9.37 -13.05
N SER A 490 -30.04 -9.82 -14.24
CA SER A 490 -28.89 -10.70 -14.44
C SER A 490 -28.15 -10.31 -15.70
N MET A 491 -26.82 -10.33 -15.62
CA MET A 491 -25.90 -10.30 -16.74
C MET A 491 -25.60 -11.74 -17.18
N GLU A 492 -25.29 -11.94 -18.46
CA GLU A 492 -24.86 -13.26 -18.95
C GLU A 492 -23.56 -13.74 -18.28
N SER A 493 -22.72 -12.80 -17.83
CA SER A 493 -21.50 -13.06 -17.07
C SER A 493 -21.79 -13.04 -15.56
N THR A 494 -21.52 -14.15 -14.89
CA THR A 494 -21.55 -14.25 -13.42
C THR A 494 -20.56 -13.31 -12.75
N ASP A 495 -19.43 -13.02 -13.41
CA ASP A 495 -18.42 -12.09 -12.90
C ASP A 495 -18.97 -10.66 -12.89
N SER A 496 -19.74 -10.26 -13.90
CA SER A 496 -20.41 -8.96 -13.89
C SER A 496 -21.53 -8.87 -12.85
N ASN A 497 -22.23 -9.99 -12.57
CA ASN A 497 -23.19 -10.04 -11.46
C ASN A 497 -22.50 -9.85 -10.10
N LEU A 498 -21.30 -10.40 -9.93
CA LEU A 498 -20.48 -10.16 -8.74
C LEU A 498 -20.15 -8.66 -8.60
N CYS A 499 -19.67 -8.01 -9.66
CA CYS A 499 -19.37 -6.58 -9.65
C CYS A 499 -20.59 -5.72 -9.29
N ILE A 500 -21.73 -5.92 -9.97
CA ILE A 500 -22.92 -5.09 -9.74
C ILE A 500 -23.60 -5.36 -8.40
N SER A 501 -23.21 -6.40 -7.65
CA SER A 501 -23.62 -6.57 -6.26
C SER A 501 -23.20 -5.36 -5.41
N CYS A 502 -22.09 -4.71 -5.76
CA CYS A 502 -21.64 -3.47 -5.13
C CYS A 502 -21.91 -2.23 -5.99
N HIS A 503 -21.69 -2.30 -7.29
CA HIS A 503 -21.85 -1.16 -8.23
C HIS A 503 -23.31 -0.91 -8.69
N GLN A 504 -24.29 -1.18 -7.82
CA GLN A 504 -25.73 -0.99 -8.08
C GLN A 504 -26.30 0.34 -7.55
N GLY A 505 -25.51 1.12 -6.82
CA GLY A 505 -25.99 2.28 -6.07
C GLY A 505 -26.82 1.90 -4.83
N ARG A 506 -27.23 2.92 -4.07
CA ARG A 506 -27.94 2.76 -2.77
C ARG A 506 -29.37 3.30 -2.76
N ALA A 507 -29.80 3.95 -3.83
CA ALA A 507 -31.13 4.54 -3.95
C ALA A 507 -31.65 4.40 -5.40
N SER A 508 -32.94 4.67 -5.57
CA SER A 508 -33.66 4.54 -6.84
C SER A 508 -34.75 5.61 -7.00
N THR A 509 -35.42 5.62 -8.15
CA THR A 509 -36.66 6.39 -8.37
C THR A 509 -37.67 6.19 -7.23
N ASN A 510 -37.84 4.96 -6.73
CA ASN A 510 -38.81 4.63 -5.68
C ASN A 510 -38.54 5.38 -4.36
N ASP A 511 -37.27 5.58 -4.01
CA ASP A 511 -36.89 6.29 -2.80
C ASP A 511 -37.24 7.77 -2.89
N ILE A 512 -36.98 8.37 -4.05
CA ILE A 512 -37.31 9.78 -4.32
C ILE A 512 -38.82 9.98 -4.38
N GLU A 513 -39.55 9.14 -5.11
CA GLU A 513 -41.02 9.22 -5.19
C GLU A 513 -41.67 9.09 -3.81
N LYS A 514 -41.19 8.14 -2.99
CA LYS A 514 -41.66 7.97 -1.62
C LYS A 514 -41.37 9.20 -0.76
N ALA A 515 -40.21 9.82 -0.91
CA ALA A 515 -39.85 11.03 -0.17
C ALA A 515 -40.76 12.22 -0.53
N VAL A 516 -41.09 12.38 -1.82
CA VAL A 516 -41.86 13.55 -2.30
C VAL A 516 -43.38 13.36 -2.38
N ALA A 517 -43.87 12.16 -2.07
CA ALA A 517 -45.27 11.80 -2.28
C ALA A 517 -46.26 12.76 -1.58
N GLY A 518 -47.16 13.34 -2.37
CA GLY A 518 -48.24 14.22 -1.87
C GLY A 518 -47.79 15.61 -1.44
N LEU A 519 -46.53 15.99 -1.71
CA LEU A 519 -46.00 17.32 -1.45
C LEU A 519 -46.26 18.26 -2.65
N ASP A 520 -46.27 19.57 -2.37
CA ASP A 520 -46.27 20.59 -3.43
C ASP A 520 -44.88 20.64 -4.08
N GLU A 521 -44.83 20.60 -5.41
CA GLU A 521 -43.60 20.45 -6.18
C GLU A 521 -42.59 21.58 -5.94
N ASP A 522 -43.07 22.77 -5.56
CA ASP A 522 -42.28 24.00 -5.45
C ASP A 522 -42.32 24.64 -4.04
N ALA A 523 -43.02 24.04 -3.09
CA ALA A 523 -43.03 24.53 -1.71
C ALA A 523 -42.09 23.70 -0.83
N VAL A 524 -41.33 24.39 0.03
CA VAL A 524 -40.56 23.72 1.09
C VAL A 524 -41.58 23.15 2.09
N PRO A 525 -41.63 21.81 2.26
CA PRO A 525 -42.61 21.18 3.14
C PRO A 525 -42.33 21.47 4.62
N GLU A 526 -43.38 21.44 5.45
CA GLU A 526 -43.24 21.60 6.91
C GLU A 526 -42.36 20.50 7.53
N ASN A 527 -42.44 19.28 6.99
CA ASN A 527 -41.50 18.21 7.31
C ASN A 527 -40.35 18.27 6.31
N ALA A 528 -39.17 18.70 6.77
CA ALA A 528 -38.01 18.89 5.90
C ALA A 528 -37.65 17.60 5.14
N LEU A 529 -37.56 17.71 3.81
CA LEU A 529 -36.94 16.71 2.95
C LEU A 529 -35.44 16.66 3.23
N ARG A 530 -34.85 15.49 2.97
CA ARG A 530 -33.41 15.28 3.07
C ARG A 530 -32.88 14.83 1.73
N PHE A 531 -31.66 15.26 1.42
CA PHE A 531 -30.95 14.77 0.26
C PHE A 531 -30.77 13.25 0.32
N THR A 532 -31.06 12.59 -0.79
CA THR A 532 -30.86 11.14 -0.97
C THR A 532 -29.68 10.97 -1.91
N ASN A 533 -28.71 10.14 -1.57
CA ASN A 533 -27.52 9.93 -2.38
C ASN A 533 -27.60 8.56 -3.07
N VAL A 534 -27.44 8.52 -4.40
CA VAL A 534 -27.34 7.26 -5.14
C VAL A 534 -26.05 6.48 -4.80
N HIS A 535 -25.07 7.16 -4.19
CA HIS A 535 -23.75 6.64 -3.85
C HIS A 535 -22.82 6.50 -5.07
N TYR A 536 -21.59 6.06 -4.84
CA TYR A 536 -20.51 6.11 -5.83
C TYR A 536 -20.54 4.94 -6.81
N PHE A 537 -20.08 5.18 -8.04
CA PHE A 537 -19.84 4.18 -9.08
C PHE A 537 -21.04 3.26 -9.32
N ALA A 538 -22.24 3.82 -9.46
CA ALA A 538 -23.49 3.10 -9.73
C ALA A 538 -23.59 2.59 -11.19
N ALA A 539 -22.48 2.10 -11.76
CA ALA A 539 -22.32 1.69 -13.14
C ALA A 539 -23.35 0.63 -13.58
N GLY A 540 -23.66 -0.33 -12.70
CA GLY A 540 -24.70 -1.32 -12.94
C GLY A 540 -26.06 -0.67 -13.13
N ALA A 541 -26.40 0.31 -12.29
CA ALA A 541 -27.68 1.01 -12.39
C ALA A 541 -27.78 1.83 -13.67
N THR A 542 -26.67 2.45 -14.09
CA THR A 542 -26.60 3.21 -15.34
C THR A 542 -26.76 2.29 -16.53
N LYS A 543 -26.02 1.17 -16.56
CA LYS A 543 -26.08 0.20 -17.65
C LYS A 543 -27.49 -0.38 -17.84
N PHE A 544 -28.19 -0.72 -16.76
CA PHE A 544 -29.55 -1.27 -16.84
C PHE A 544 -30.65 -0.21 -17.04
N GLY A 545 -30.40 1.06 -16.73
CA GLY A 545 -31.30 2.18 -17.01
C GLY A 545 -32.70 1.99 -16.41
N ASP A 546 -33.73 2.11 -17.25
CA ASP A 546 -35.15 1.97 -16.88
C ASP A 546 -35.49 0.61 -16.23
N GLU A 547 -34.71 -0.46 -16.50
CA GLU A 547 -35.00 -1.78 -15.92
C GLU A 547 -34.81 -1.82 -14.40
N VAL A 548 -33.90 -0.98 -13.87
CA VAL A 548 -33.57 -0.94 -12.43
C VAL A 548 -33.82 0.42 -11.80
N GLN A 549 -34.09 1.44 -12.61
CA GLN A 549 -34.51 2.77 -12.18
C GLN A 549 -33.61 3.43 -11.12
N GLY A 550 -32.30 3.35 -11.34
CA GLY A 550 -31.30 3.96 -10.46
C GLY A 550 -31.42 5.47 -10.37
N ALA A 551 -31.44 6.16 -11.52
CA ALA A 551 -31.73 7.60 -11.57
C ALA A 551 -33.24 7.86 -11.31
N TYR A 552 -33.59 9.09 -10.91
CA TYR A 552 -34.98 9.52 -10.85
C TYR A 552 -35.53 9.73 -12.25
N GLN A 553 -36.68 9.10 -12.52
CA GLN A 553 -37.37 9.12 -13.80
C GLN A 553 -38.78 9.72 -13.65
N ASP A 554 -39.23 10.50 -14.63
CA ASP A 554 -40.63 10.96 -14.67
C ASP A 554 -41.54 9.77 -15.04
N PRO A 555 -42.55 9.44 -14.21
CA PRO A 555 -43.42 8.29 -14.46
C PRO A 555 -44.28 8.40 -15.73
N ASN A 556 -44.33 9.58 -16.37
CA ASN A 556 -45.07 9.81 -17.62
C ASN A 556 -44.20 9.71 -18.88
N LEU A 557 -42.89 9.51 -18.72
CA LEU A 557 -41.94 9.45 -19.82
C LEU A 557 -41.34 8.05 -19.94
N ALA A 558 -40.94 7.69 -21.16
CA ALA A 558 -40.20 6.46 -21.41
C ALA A 558 -38.69 6.73 -21.37
N TYR A 559 -37.94 5.76 -20.86
CA TYR A 559 -36.50 5.79 -20.71
C TYR A 559 -35.85 4.56 -21.33
N ASN A 560 -34.56 4.65 -21.64
CA ASN A 560 -33.80 3.52 -22.14
C ASN A 560 -33.55 2.50 -21.02
N GLY A 561 -33.85 1.22 -21.29
CA GLY A 561 -33.44 0.09 -20.47
C GLY A 561 -31.97 -0.26 -20.67
N LYS A 562 -31.64 -1.55 -20.54
CA LYS A 562 -30.26 -2.04 -20.59
C LYS A 562 -29.54 -1.61 -21.87
N PHE A 563 -28.40 -0.94 -21.71
CA PHE A 563 -27.46 -0.69 -22.79
C PHE A 563 -26.75 -1.98 -23.17
N ASN A 564 -26.98 -2.41 -24.41
CA ASN A 564 -26.28 -3.53 -25.01
C ASN A 564 -25.26 -3.01 -26.03
N HIS A 565 -24.00 -3.38 -25.84
CA HIS A 565 -22.96 -3.09 -26.83
C HIS A 565 -22.85 -4.22 -27.87
N VAL A 566 -21.76 -4.26 -28.62
CA VAL A 566 -21.50 -5.33 -29.61
C VAL A 566 -21.11 -6.61 -28.87
N PRO A 567 -21.35 -7.80 -29.47
CA PRO A 567 -20.93 -9.07 -28.85
C PRO A 567 -19.44 -9.06 -28.51
N GLY A 568 -19.10 -9.43 -27.28
CA GLY A 568 -17.73 -9.40 -26.75
C GLY A 568 -17.31 -8.09 -26.07
N PHE A 569 -18.21 -7.10 -25.97
CA PHE A 569 -18.02 -5.85 -25.21
C PHE A 569 -19.27 -5.45 -24.41
N ASP A 570 -20.07 -6.42 -23.98
CA ASP A 570 -21.35 -6.18 -23.30
C ASP A 570 -21.32 -6.45 -21.79
N ASN A 571 -20.21 -6.96 -21.25
CA ASN A 571 -20.04 -7.18 -19.81
C ASN A 571 -18.87 -6.39 -19.21
N CYS A 572 -18.80 -6.31 -17.87
CA CYS A 572 -17.84 -5.46 -17.18
C CYS A 572 -16.38 -5.86 -17.49
N THR A 573 -16.08 -7.15 -17.43
CA THR A 573 -14.73 -7.71 -17.63
C THR A 573 -14.24 -7.66 -19.08
N GLU A 574 -15.14 -7.47 -20.04
CA GLU A 574 -14.79 -7.25 -21.45
C GLU A 574 -14.27 -5.83 -21.68
N CYS A 575 -14.75 -4.84 -20.92
CA CYS A 575 -14.33 -3.44 -21.02
C CYS A 575 -13.24 -3.06 -20.01
N HIS A 576 -13.23 -3.69 -18.83
CA HIS A 576 -12.31 -3.39 -17.74
C HIS A 576 -11.34 -4.55 -17.49
N ASN A 577 -10.14 -4.23 -16.97
CA ASN A 577 -9.33 -5.20 -16.26
C ASN A 577 -10.06 -5.57 -14.95
N THR A 578 -10.07 -6.86 -14.60
CA THR A 578 -10.78 -7.38 -13.43
C THR A 578 -10.13 -6.96 -12.11
N HIS A 579 -8.81 -6.81 -12.08
CA HIS A 579 -8.05 -6.53 -10.86
C HIS A 579 -7.56 -5.07 -10.82
N GLU A 580 -7.03 -4.57 -11.94
CA GLU A 580 -6.65 -3.15 -12.04
C GLU A 580 -7.86 -2.20 -12.06
N LEU A 581 -9.02 -2.68 -12.52
CA LEU A 581 -10.26 -1.92 -12.75
C LEU A 581 -10.18 -0.85 -13.85
N GLU A 582 -9.01 -0.68 -14.46
CA GLU A 582 -8.81 0.23 -15.59
C GLU A 582 -9.56 -0.21 -16.86
N VAL A 583 -9.88 0.76 -17.70
CA VAL A 583 -10.52 0.52 -19.00
C VAL A 583 -9.48 0.01 -20.00
N LYS A 584 -9.80 -1.04 -20.74
CA LYS A 584 -8.98 -1.62 -21.81
C LYS A 584 -9.03 -0.74 -23.08
N THR A 585 -8.48 0.47 -23.01
CA THR A 585 -8.63 1.54 -24.02
C THR A 585 -8.22 1.09 -25.44
N GLU A 586 -7.14 0.32 -25.58
CA GLU A 586 -6.68 -0.22 -26.87
C GLU A 586 -7.76 -1.06 -27.59
N SER A 587 -8.56 -1.79 -26.82
CA SER A 587 -9.65 -2.60 -27.35
C SER A 587 -10.77 -1.74 -27.96
N CYS A 588 -11.04 -0.58 -27.35
CA CYS A 588 -12.04 0.37 -27.83
C CYS A 588 -11.61 1.04 -29.14
N PHE A 589 -10.35 1.49 -29.23
CA PHE A 589 -9.84 2.28 -30.37
C PHE A 589 -9.76 1.49 -31.68
N THR A 590 -9.81 0.16 -31.61
CA THR A 590 -9.93 -0.70 -32.80
C THR A 590 -11.22 -0.44 -33.59
N CYS A 591 -12.33 -0.17 -32.91
CA CYS A 591 -13.62 0.14 -33.55
C CYS A 591 -13.95 1.64 -33.54
N HIS A 592 -13.51 2.36 -32.52
CA HIS A 592 -13.68 3.80 -32.37
C HIS A 592 -12.46 4.55 -32.92
N ALA A 593 -12.14 4.36 -34.19
CA ALA A 593 -10.95 4.93 -34.80
C ALA A 593 -10.99 6.47 -34.83
N GLY A 594 -9.87 7.10 -34.50
CA GLY A 594 -9.70 8.56 -34.59
C GLY A 594 -10.06 9.33 -33.33
N VAL A 595 -10.37 8.63 -32.23
CA VAL A 595 -10.50 9.22 -30.89
C VAL A 595 -9.15 9.17 -30.15
N GLU A 596 -8.87 10.14 -29.29
CA GLU A 596 -7.66 10.17 -28.45
C GLU A 596 -7.94 9.55 -27.07
N THR A 597 -9.14 9.75 -26.55
CA THR A 597 -9.59 9.23 -25.26
C THR A 597 -10.93 8.50 -25.39
N VAL A 598 -11.30 7.71 -24.37
CA VAL A 598 -12.61 7.03 -24.35
C VAL A 598 -13.78 8.03 -24.20
N GLN A 599 -13.53 9.20 -23.62
CA GLN A 599 -14.50 10.28 -23.45
C GLN A 599 -14.92 10.88 -24.79
N ASP A 600 -14.01 10.87 -25.78
CA ASP A 600 -14.27 11.33 -27.15
C ASP A 600 -15.11 10.32 -27.96
N ILE A 601 -15.40 9.14 -27.39
CA ILE A 601 -16.17 8.12 -28.09
C ILE A 601 -17.60 8.58 -28.30
N ARG A 602 -17.97 8.58 -29.58
CA ARG A 602 -19.35 8.72 -30.07
C ARG A 602 -19.73 7.49 -30.88
N GLY A 603 -21.01 7.12 -30.83
CA GLY A 603 -21.52 6.04 -31.68
C GLY A 603 -21.31 6.37 -33.16
N PRO A 604 -20.85 5.43 -34.01
CA PRO A 604 -20.37 5.72 -35.38
C PRO A 604 -21.43 6.26 -36.35
N LEU A 605 -22.70 6.29 -35.93
CA LEU A 605 -23.85 6.79 -36.69
C LEU A 605 -24.56 7.96 -35.98
N SER A 606 -24.07 8.38 -34.82
CA SER A 606 -24.67 9.50 -34.09
C SER A 606 -24.14 10.81 -34.67
N THR A 607 -25.04 11.62 -35.23
CA THR A 607 -24.77 13.00 -35.66
C THR A 607 -25.67 14.01 -34.95
N ALA A 608 -26.33 13.57 -33.88
CA ALA A 608 -27.15 14.45 -33.07
C ALA A 608 -26.24 15.39 -32.29
N ASP A 609 -26.67 16.64 -32.13
CA ASP A 609 -26.16 17.60 -31.16
C ASP A 609 -27.19 17.54 -30.02
N TYR A 610 -26.86 16.85 -28.93
CA TYR A 610 -27.84 16.60 -27.88
C TYR A 610 -27.99 17.82 -26.97
N ASP A 611 -26.91 18.51 -26.65
CA ASP A 611 -26.87 19.64 -25.72
C ASP A 611 -27.13 21.02 -26.36
N GLY A 612 -27.22 21.07 -27.68
CA GLY A 612 -27.58 22.24 -28.48
C GLY A 612 -26.45 23.24 -28.68
N ASP A 613 -25.20 22.89 -28.41
CA ASP A 613 -24.06 23.81 -28.51
C ASP A 613 -23.51 23.98 -29.95
N GLY A 614 -23.95 23.12 -30.87
CA GLY A 614 -23.57 23.09 -32.27
C GLY A 614 -22.37 22.20 -32.62
N ASP A 615 -21.76 21.54 -31.64
CA ASP A 615 -20.70 20.56 -31.82
C ASP A 615 -21.31 19.16 -32.01
N THR A 616 -21.19 18.63 -33.22
CA THR A 616 -21.66 17.26 -33.55
C THR A 616 -20.52 16.25 -33.56
N THR A 617 -19.32 16.67 -33.15
CA THR A 617 -18.07 15.93 -33.25
C THR A 617 -17.48 15.54 -31.91
N GLU A 618 -17.84 16.23 -30.83
CA GLU A 618 -17.45 15.81 -29.48
C GLU A 618 -18.03 14.45 -29.07
N GLY A 619 -17.45 13.83 -28.04
CA GLY A 619 -17.92 12.56 -27.49
C GLY A 619 -19.20 12.71 -26.66
N ILE A 620 -19.83 11.59 -26.31
CA ILE A 620 -21.04 11.60 -25.45
C ILE A 620 -20.74 12.16 -24.05
N ALA A 621 -19.48 12.11 -23.60
CA ALA A 621 -19.07 12.71 -22.35
C ALA A 621 -19.22 14.25 -22.36
N GLY A 622 -18.89 14.91 -23.48
CA GLY A 622 -19.03 16.35 -23.66
C GLY A 622 -20.49 16.80 -23.55
N GLU A 623 -21.35 16.12 -24.32
CA GLU A 623 -22.80 16.33 -24.28
C GLU A 623 -23.34 16.26 -22.84
N ILE A 624 -22.99 15.20 -22.09
CA ILE A 624 -23.42 15.03 -20.69
C ILE A 624 -22.88 16.14 -19.79
N ALA A 625 -21.64 16.57 -19.99
CA ALA A 625 -21.03 17.66 -19.22
C ALA A 625 -21.81 18.96 -19.39
N THR A 626 -22.15 19.35 -20.63
CA THR A 626 -22.96 20.54 -20.90
C THR A 626 -24.36 20.45 -20.28
N TYR A 627 -25.01 19.29 -20.37
CA TYR A 627 -26.30 19.06 -19.67
C TYR A 627 -26.16 19.21 -18.16
N SER A 628 -25.10 18.65 -17.57
CA SER A 628 -24.81 18.72 -16.14
C SER A 628 -24.56 20.17 -15.68
N ASP A 629 -23.79 20.94 -16.44
CA ASP A 629 -23.50 22.36 -16.13
C ASP A 629 -24.77 23.21 -16.21
N LYS A 630 -25.57 23.04 -17.27
CA LYS A 630 -26.89 23.71 -17.39
C LYS A 630 -27.82 23.32 -16.25
N LEU A 631 -27.81 22.04 -15.83
CA LEU A 631 -28.67 21.56 -14.74
C LEU A 631 -28.27 22.20 -13.43
N TYR A 632 -26.98 22.26 -13.12
CA TYR A 632 -26.50 22.90 -11.90
C TYR A 632 -26.84 24.39 -11.87
N ALA A 633 -26.61 25.11 -12.97
CA ALA A 633 -26.99 26.52 -13.08
C ALA A 633 -28.50 26.73 -12.87
N ALA A 634 -29.34 25.87 -13.46
CA ALA A 634 -30.80 25.91 -13.26
C ALA A 634 -31.20 25.59 -11.81
N MET A 635 -30.50 24.67 -11.15
CA MET A 635 -30.70 24.38 -9.72
C MET A 635 -30.35 25.58 -8.85
N GLN A 636 -29.23 26.25 -9.13
CA GLN A 636 -28.80 27.47 -8.41
C GLN A 636 -29.81 28.61 -8.60
N ASP A 637 -30.26 28.86 -9.83
CA ASP A 637 -31.27 29.87 -10.14
C ASP A 637 -32.60 29.56 -9.42
N TYR A 638 -33.06 28.31 -9.48
CA TYR A 638 -34.28 27.88 -8.81
C TYR A 638 -34.18 28.05 -7.28
N ALA A 639 -33.08 27.62 -6.69
CA ALA A 639 -32.81 27.75 -5.26
C ALA A 639 -32.81 29.22 -4.83
N ALA A 640 -32.11 30.09 -5.56
CA ALA A 640 -32.00 31.51 -5.24
C ALA A 640 -33.31 32.29 -5.49
N ASN A 641 -33.94 32.11 -6.65
CA ASN A 641 -35.02 32.99 -7.12
C ASN A 641 -36.44 32.45 -6.92
N VAL A 642 -36.60 31.13 -6.75
CA VAL A 642 -37.92 30.52 -6.45
C VAL A 642 -38.06 30.24 -4.96
N ILE A 643 -37.06 29.60 -4.35
CA ILE A 643 -37.08 29.27 -2.91
C ILE A 643 -36.61 30.46 -2.05
N GLY A 644 -35.67 31.27 -2.55
CA GLY A 644 -35.02 32.34 -1.77
C GLY A 644 -33.86 31.84 -0.92
N LYS A 645 -33.30 30.67 -1.27
CA LYS A 645 -32.30 29.91 -0.50
C LYS A 645 -31.24 29.36 -1.45
N PRO A 646 -30.19 30.13 -1.76
CA PRO A 646 -29.12 29.74 -2.67
C PRO A 646 -28.41 28.43 -2.25
N ILE A 647 -27.94 27.66 -3.23
CA ILE A 647 -27.34 26.32 -3.04
C ILE A 647 -25.95 26.25 -3.68
N ILE A 648 -25.02 25.59 -3.00
CA ILE A 648 -23.70 25.21 -3.52
C ILE A 648 -23.54 23.70 -3.45
N TYR A 649 -22.91 23.12 -4.47
CA TYR A 649 -22.46 21.74 -4.51
C TYR A 649 -20.95 21.63 -4.29
N ASN A 650 -20.51 20.65 -3.51
CA ASN A 650 -19.12 20.24 -3.38
C ASN A 650 -19.01 18.72 -3.44
N PRO A 651 -18.33 18.15 -4.46
CA PRO A 651 -18.21 16.71 -4.61
C PRO A 651 -17.41 16.02 -3.50
N ASN A 652 -16.59 16.78 -2.76
CA ASN A 652 -15.60 16.28 -1.80
C ASN A 652 -15.96 16.61 -0.34
N ALA A 653 -17.09 17.26 -0.09
CA ALA A 653 -17.52 17.60 1.27
C ALA A 653 -18.92 17.09 1.54
N TYR A 654 -19.09 16.23 2.54
CA TYR A 654 -20.42 15.82 3.02
C TYR A 654 -21.12 17.02 3.70
N PRO A 655 -22.42 17.29 3.43
CA PRO A 655 -23.41 16.46 2.73
C PRO A 655 -23.61 16.81 1.25
N TYR A 656 -22.56 17.25 0.57
CA TYR A 656 -22.45 17.65 -0.84
C TYR A 656 -23.18 18.93 -1.22
N PHE A 657 -24.34 19.20 -0.62
CA PHE A 657 -25.11 20.41 -0.87
C PHE A 657 -25.19 21.29 0.36
N PHE A 658 -24.84 22.56 0.20
CA PHE A 658 -24.76 23.56 1.26
C PHE A 658 -25.63 24.78 0.93
N GLU A 659 -26.17 25.44 1.95
CA GLU A 659 -26.87 26.71 1.79
C GLU A 659 -25.84 27.84 1.68
N ASP A 660 -25.85 28.54 0.54
CA ASP A 660 -24.98 29.69 0.27
C ASP A 660 -25.56 30.95 0.91
N THR A 661 -25.32 31.08 2.21
CA THR A 661 -25.98 32.11 3.02
C THR A 661 -25.42 33.51 2.79
N ASP A 662 -24.18 33.65 2.31
CA ASP A 662 -23.53 34.93 2.04
C ASP A 662 -23.50 35.30 0.54
N GLY A 663 -23.85 34.35 -0.34
CA GLY A 663 -23.97 34.55 -1.78
C GLY A 663 -22.63 34.63 -2.50
N ASN A 664 -21.56 34.09 -1.91
CA ASN A 664 -20.21 34.14 -2.47
C ASN A 664 -19.93 32.98 -3.45
N GLY A 665 -20.76 31.94 -3.48
CA GLY A 665 -20.57 30.75 -4.31
C GLY A 665 -19.46 29.78 -3.84
N GLU A 666 -18.95 29.95 -2.64
CA GLU A 666 -17.84 29.21 -2.02
C GLU A 666 -18.27 28.59 -0.68
N ILE A 667 -17.62 27.50 -0.28
CA ILE A 667 -17.80 26.93 1.07
C ILE A 667 -16.62 27.39 1.91
N ASN A 668 -16.87 28.27 2.87
CA ASN A 668 -15.85 28.89 3.72
C ASN A 668 -15.98 28.53 5.21
N GLY A 669 -16.89 27.60 5.54
CA GLY A 669 -17.10 27.09 6.89
C GLY A 669 -18.20 27.81 7.67
N GLU A 670 -18.83 28.83 7.09
CA GLU A 670 -20.03 29.47 7.63
C GLU A 670 -21.33 28.83 7.09
N GLU A 671 -21.24 28.03 6.03
CA GLU A 671 -22.37 27.39 5.36
C GLU A 671 -22.80 26.08 6.03
N GLY A 672 -24.10 25.94 6.29
CA GLY A 672 -24.71 24.69 6.76
C GLY A 672 -25.18 23.80 5.61
N ALA A 673 -25.48 22.54 5.93
CA ALA A 673 -26.15 21.62 5.01
C ALA A 673 -27.41 22.24 4.40
N TYR A 674 -27.62 22.07 3.09
CA TYR A 674 -28.82 22.57 2.44
C TYR A 674 -30.07 21.88 3.00
N ALA A 675 -31.01 22.66 3.54
CA ALA A 675 -32.21 22.15 4.20
C ALA A 675 -33.52 22.50 3.48
N SER A 676 -33.49 23.46 2.55
CA SER A 676 -34.69 24.05 1.94
C SER A 676 -35.15 23.30 0.68
N TRP A 677 -35.12 21.97 0.74
CA TRP A 677 -35.46 21.10 -0.39
C TRP A 677 -36.95 21.17 -0.76
N THR A 678 -37.25 21.46 -2.03
CA THR A 678 -38.56 21.18 -2.65
C THR A 678 -38.50 19.83 -3.37
N PRO A 679 -39.64 19.18 -3.66
CA PRO A 679 -39.65 17.99 -4.52
C PRO A 679 -38.92 18.18 -5.85
N ARG A 680 -39.11 19.32 -6.53
CA ARG A 680 -38.45 19.60 -7.82
C ARG A 680 -36.94 19.64 -7.68
N LEU A 681 -36.44 20.38 -6.70
CA LEU A 681 -35.01 20.55 -6.47
C LEU A 681 -34.36 19.24 -6.01
N LEU A 682 -35.03 18.45 -5.16
CA LEU A 682 -34.53 17.16 -4.71
C LEU A 682 -34.35 16.17 -5.87
N LYS A 683 -35.33 16.09 -6.79
CA LYS A 683 -35.24 15.24 -7.99
C LYS A 683 -34.07 15.64 -8.89
N ALA A 684 -33.90 16.94 -9.12
CA ALA A 684 -32.80 17.48 -9.91
C ALA A 684 -31.44 17.22 -9.24
N ALA A 685 -31.31 17.49 -7.94
CA ALA A 685 -30.08 17.26 -7.19
C ALA A 685 -29.69 15.79 -7.11
N TYR A 686 -30.67 14.88 -7.01
CA TYR A 686 -30.42 13.44 -7.04
C TYR A 686 -29.77 12.99 -8.34
N ASN A 687 -30.32 13.38 -9.48
CA ASN A 687 -29.77 13.05 -10.80
C ASN A 687 -28.48 13.81 -11.11
N TYR A 688 -28.32 15.03 -10.61
CA TYR A 688 -27.05 15.75 -10.70
C TYR A 688 -25.95 14.99 -9.97
N GLN A 689 -26.17 14.63 -8.69
CA GLN A 689 -25.25 13.79 -7.91
C GLN A 689 -24.95 12.47 -8.64
N TYR A 690 -25.96 11.85 -9.24
CA TYR A 690 -25.80 10.61 -9.99
C TYR A 690 -24.71 10.72 -11.06
N VAL A 691 -24.78 11.77 -11.89
CA VAL A 691 -23.79 12.01 -12.95
C VAL A 691 -22.41 12.32 -12.37
N GLN A 692 -22.35 13.08 -11.28
CA GLN A 692 -21.09 13.40 -10.61
C GLN A 692 -20.41 12.18 -9.98
N LYS A 693 -21.17 11.11 -9.69
CA LYS A 693 -20.67 9.92 -8.98
C LYS A 693 -20.58 8.67 -9.86
N ASP A 694 -20.93 8.74 -11.14
CA ASP A 694 -20.63 7.71 -12.16
C ASP A 694 -19.79 8.32 -13.31
N PRO A 695 -18.46 8.39 -13.18
CA PRO A 695 -17.61 9.00 -14.21
C PRO A 695 -17.66 8.25 -15.55
N GLY A 696 -18.07 6.97 -15.55
CA GLY A 696 -18.24 6.16 -16.76
C GLY A 696 -19.63 6.25 -17.40
N ALA A 697 -20.51 7.12 -16.88
CA ALA A 697 -21.92 7.21 -17.28
C ALA A 697 -22.12 7.35 -18.80
N PHE A 698 -21.24 8.07 -19.48
CA PHE A 698 -21.26 8.27 -20.93
C PHE A 698 -21.13 6.95 -21.71
N ALA A 699 -20.32 6.01 -21.22
CA ALA A 699 -20.08 4.71 -21.82
C ALA A 699 -21.07 3.64 -21.34
N HIS A 700 -21.49 3.71 -20.07
CA HIS A 700 -22.41 2.72 -19.49
C HIS A 700 -23.80 2.79 -20.12
N ASN A 701 -24.37 4.00 -20.27
CA ASN A 701 -25.67 4.22 -20.93
C ASN A 701 -25.92 5.73 -21.22
N GLY A 702 -25.01 6.38 -21.96
CA GLY A 702 -25.05 7.85 -22.08
C GLY A 702 -26.37 8.45 -22.58
N LYS A 703 -27.14 7.74 -23.43
CA LYS A 703 -28.47 8.21 -23.86
C LYS A 703 -29.51 8.18 -22.75
N TYR A 704 -29.48 7.18 -21.86
CA TYR A 704 -30.33 7.15 -20.67
C TYR A 704 -30.02 8.34 -19.75
N VAL A 705 -28.73 8.66 -19.62
CA VAL A 705 -28.26 9.79 -18.80
C VAL A 705 -28.76 11.12 -19.33
N ILE A 706 -28.62 11.35 -20.64
CA ILE A 706 -29.14 12.56 -21.29
C ILE A 706 -30.66 12.67 -21.12
N GLN A 707 -31.41 11.55 -21.16
CA GLN A 707 -32.87 11.59 -20.97
C GLN A 707 -33.28 12.20 -19.62
N PHE A 708 -32.70 11.72 -18.51
CA PHE A 708 -33.11 12.25 -17.20
C PHE A 708 -32.57 13.67 -16.94
N LEU A 709 -31.41 14.03 -17.50
CA LEU A 709 -30.88 15.39 -17.41
C LEU A 709 -31.77 16.39 -18.17
N TYR A 710 -32.16 16.03 -19.40
CA TYR A 710 -33.11 16.81 -20.19
C TYR A 710 -34.43 17.01 -19.43
N ASP A 711 -34.96 15.95 -18.83
CA ASP A 711 -36.25 16.00 -18.13
C ASP A 711 -36.19 16.85 -16.86
N ASN A 712 -35.05 16.84 -16.15
CA ASN A 712 -34.85 17.74 -15.00
C ASN A 712 -34.71 19.21 -15.41
N LEU A 713 -34.00 19.49 -16.52
CA LEU A 713 -33.95 20.84 -17.10
C LEU A 713 -35.34 21.31 -17.54
N ALA A 714 -36.11 20.46 -18.24
CA ALA A 714 -37.48 20.74 -18.65
C ALA A 714 -38.44 20.92 -17.46
N SER A 715 -38.15 20.27 -16.34
CA SER A 715 -38.87 20.47 -15.08
C SER A 715 -38.55 21.85 -14.48
N LEU A 716 -37.27 22.19 -14.32
CA LEU A 716 -36.84 23.46 -13.73
C LEU A 716 -37.24 24.67 -14.59
N SER A 717 -37.21 24.53 -15.93
CA SER A 717 -37.60 25.59 -16.88
C SER A 717 -39.06 26.03 -16.76
N GLN A 718 -39.90 25.30 -16.03
CA GLN A 718 -41.25 25.73 -15.69
C GLN A 718 -41.27 26.90 -14.70
N LYS A 719 -40.15 27.19 -14.02
CA LYS A 719 -40.04 28.15 -12.93
C LYS A 719 -38.89 29.13 -13.07
N VAL A 720 -37.82 28.73 -13.75
CA VAL A 720 -36.65 29.57 -14.03
C VAL A 720 -36.35 29.60 -15.53
N ASP A 721 -35.59 30.60 -15.97
CA ASP A 721 -35.27 30.75 -17.39
C ASP A 721 -34.10 29.83 -17.75
N VAL A 722 -34.39 28.78 -18.53
CA VAL A 722 -33.40 27.80 -19.00
C VAL A 722 -33.46 27.76 -20.51
N ASP A 723 -32.36 28.14 -21.17
CA ASP A 723 -32.26 28.02 -22.62
C ASP A 723 -32.05 26.56 -23.03
N MET A 724 -33.14 25.95 -23.48
CA MET A 724 -33.17 24.60 -24.05
C MET A 724 -33.24 24.60 -25.59
N THR A 725 -32.94 25.73 -26.23
CA THR A 725 -32.94 25.83 -27.70
C THR A 725 -31.90 24.88 -28.28
N GLY A 726 -32.29 24.07 -29.26
CA GLY A 726 -31.38 23.11 -29.92
C GLY A 726 -31.22 21.77 -29.18
N MET A 727 -31.46 21.74 -27.87
CA MET A 727 -31.31 20.53 -27.05
C MET A 727 -32.26 19.40 -27.48
N ILE A 728 -31.74 18.18 -27.58
CA ILE A 728 -32.45 16.99 -28.03
C ILE A 728 -32.52 15.96 -26.91
N ARG A 729 -33.74 15.58 -26.51
CA ARG A 729 -33.97 14.38 -25.69
C ARG A 729 -33.85 13.11 -26.56
N PRO A 730 -32.97 12.15 -26.25
CA PRO A 730 -32.89 10.89 -26.99
C PRO A 730 -34.22 10.12 -26.97
N GLU A 731 -34.60 9.53 -28.10
CA GLU A 731 -35.78 8.66 -28.19
C GLU A 731 -35.57 7.38 -27.36
N ALA A 732 -36.55 7.05 -26.52
CA ALA A 732 -36.65 5.73 -25.90
C ALA A 732 -37.41 4.77 -26.82
N PRO A 733 -37.02 3.49 -26.91
CA PRO A 733 -37.86 2.48 -27.55
C PRO A 733 -39.25 2.52 -26.92
N ALA A 734 -40.30 2.41 -27.74
CA ALA A 734 -41.65 2.21 -27.20
C ALA A 734 -41.62 0.93 -26.34
N ALA A 735 -42.13 1.00 -25.10
CA ALA A 735 -42.23 -0.15 -24.21
C ALA A 735 -42.82 -1.35 -24.97
N GLN A 736 -42.05 -2.45 -25.06
CA GLN A 736 -42.45 -3.66 -25.77
C GLN A 736 -43.47 -4.48 -24.98
#